data_AF-A0AAQ3LBB1-F1
#
_entry.id   AF-A0AAQ3LBB1-F1
#
_cell.length_a   1.000
_cell.length_b   1.000
_cell.length_c   1.000
_cell.angle_alpha   90.00
_cell.angle_beta   90.00
_cell.angle_gamma   90.00
#
_symmetry.space_group_name_H-M   'P 1'
#
loop_
_entity.id
_entity.type
_entity.pdbx_description
1 polymer ?
#
loop_
_entity_poly.entity_id
_entity_poly.type
_entity_poly.pdbx_seq_one_letter_code
_entity_poly.pdbx_strand_id
1 'polypeptide(L)'
;MKTLLPLLLLTIGMMPCLSAERSAQTLGADPAIRVWEIIGPFDNEKIEGVEAGGINRIGYEKDYLNGEANFTPVNSELQSQPFTAGQGGVVNFEKIFGKQDMKVAYAYATVISDKEQEALLGFGSDDSAKIWLNGELIYEFWTPGRGIGEDDDQQTVTLLEGANSILVKVEEAVGGWGFKLNLYTDEAIEAKREADMRKRFGRGALTTEGRDSFIFPPGKFPDINWRHPGMMQNLYGEMPFTVRWFNSDLEEVATAEKPGRYMAYVESELPDGQIIRRGLTFYCRPRSWRFWEDSGSGTIMIPSNAPFSKEALAQRSEEVGEWYVDAATEHMATTHEGAILAAYLSEMQPSNEDATPLDVPLIAHNELQLALKRRMLDVEDKAKPLHPPTKTDTPEPILRSGSLASAGFKAGLGDAVREICEEWATVDDGANGPFTLMIARDGVIVFHEAFQSPGWEPVDLETKYYVASISKAVSGLLFAEFLSQGLLSLDDPIGEYLPDFPVTGPKAITLRQCFTHTTGFEGHWTLGQGGPWNPYLDNLAAQIMNEDLEPGQEFKYNGIGFILAGRVMEIASGTNIQRLFHEELFNPLGIKDASIMSLGTSGIFSAEDIAKFGQLLSNKGTYGDLLFFTDEVYEELLPKRLGDHYPEVGDREYGIGLSWMNGPEIPESEQEEGAYYNERMLGHGSATASILQVGLESGIVVAGGRKNHGQAASTYVNRIIRAIHDHTIVKTAE
;
A
#
# COMPACT_ATOMS: atom_id res chain seq x y z
N MET A 1 -40.90 67.33 45.84
CA MET A 1 -40.36 67.58 47.19
C MET A 1 -39.32 66.51 47.48
N LYS A 2 -38.07 66.93 47.77
CA LYS A 2 -36.90 66.18 48.30
C LYS A 2 -36.16 65.23 47.31
N THR A 3 -34.96 65.57 46.81
CA THR A 3 -33.57 65.27 47.34
C THR A 3 -33.34 63.78 47.68
N LEU A 4 -32.29 63.06 47.22
CA LEU A 4 -30.83 63.29 47.34
C LEU A 4 -29.99 62.30 46.45
N LEU A 5 -28.69 62.62 46.32
CA LEU A 5 -27.54 62.01 45.60
C LEU A 5 -27.22 60.49 45.83
N PRO A 6 -26.28 59.89 45.04
CA PRO A 6 -26.10 58.44 44.81
C PRO A 6 -25.04 57.77 45.71
N LEU A 7 -25.05 56.42 45.76
CA LEU A 7 -23.86 55.63 46.14
C LEU A 7 -23.91 54.21 45.53
N LEU A 8 -22.83 53.89 44.80
CA LEU A 8 -22.21 52.60 44.47
C LEU A 8 -23.03 51.30 44.57
N LEU A 9 -23.10 50.57 43.44
CA LEU A 9 -23.00 49.11 43.43
C LEU A 9 -22.06 48.70 42.30
N LEU A 10 -21.05 47.91 42.67
CA LEU A 10 -19.92 47.45 41.88
C LEU A 10 -20.35 46.85 40.53
N THR A 11 -19.79 47.37 39.45
CA THR A 11 -19.58 46.65 38.20
C THR A 11 -18.43 45.65 38.40
N ILE A 12 -18.75 44.37 38.58
CA ILE A 12 -17.84 43.29 38.20
C ILE A 12 -18.27 42.88 36.79
N GLY A 13 -17.45 43.26 35.81
CA GLY A 13 -17.69 42.91 34.41
C GLY A 13 -17.55 41.41 34.22
N MET A 14 -18.63 40.75 33.78
CA MET A 14 -18.49 39.55 32.95
C MET A 14 -18.08 40.03 31.56
N MET A 15 -16.78 40.04 31.29
CA MET A 15 -16.30 39.85 29.92
C MET A 15 -16.65 38.40 29.53
N PRO A 16 -17.33 38.14 28.41
CA PRO A 16 -17.43 36.79 27.86
C PRO A 16 -16.02 36.29 27.55
N CYS A 17 -15.70 35.08 27.99
CA CYS A 17 -14.39 34.48 27.82
C CYS A 17 -14.21 34.04 26.36
N LEU A 18 -13.30 34.71 25.63
CA LEU A 18 -13.08 34.54 24.19
C LEU A 18 -12.47 33.20 23.76
N SER A 19 -11.97 32.34 24.67
CA SER A 19 -11.28 31.09 24.29
C SER A 19 -12.21 29.89 24.17
N ALA A 20 -13.22 29.73 25.03
CA ALA A 20 -14.15 28.59 24.96
C ALA A 20 -15.09 28.63 23.74
N GLU A 21 -15.36 29.83 23.19
CA GLU A 21 -16.13 29.98 21.94
C GLU A 21 -15.32 29.62 20.69
N ARG A 22 -13.98 29.59 20.75
CA ARG A 22 -13.12 29.40 19.57
C ARG A 22 -13.00 27.95 19.11
N SER A 23 -13.20 26.97 20.01
CA SER A 23 -13.18 25.53 19.71
C SER A 23 -14.53 24.87 19.96
N ALA A 24 -15.62 25.63 19.89
CA ALA A 24 -16.96 25.10 20.02
C ALA A 24 -17.52 24.70 18.65
N GLN A 25 -18.01 23.47 18.54
CA GLN A 25 -18.68 22.94 17.34
C GLN A 25 -20.03 22.35 17.74
N THR A 26 -21.09 22.73 17.03
CA THR A 26 -22.39 22.05 17.17
C THR A 26 -22.32 20.71 16.45
N LEU A 27 -22.74 19.65 17.13
CA LEU A 27 -22.85 18.32 16.56
C LEU A 27 -23.89 18.36 15.42
N GLY A 28 -23.53 17.81 14.26
CA GLY A 28 -24.33 17.91 13.05
C GLY A 28 -24.10 16.73 12.12
N ALA A 29 -24.50 16.87 10.86
CA ALA A 29 -24.36 15.82 9.85
C ALA A 29 -22.91 15.51 9.47
N ASP A 30 -22.00 16.47 9.65
CA ASP A 30 -20.56 16.25 9.48
C ASP A 30 -20.00 15.60 10.76
N PRO A 31 -19.55 14.34 10.70
CA PRO A 31 -19.09 13.63 11.88
C PRO A 31 -17.73 14.16 12.37
N ALA A 32 -16.94 14.83 11.51
CA ALA A 32 -15.60 15.27 11.88
C ALA A 32 -15.64 16.40 12.90
N ILE A 33 -14.87 16.27 13.99
CA ILE A 33 -14.60 17.39 14.89
C ILE A 33 -13.46 18.20 14.28
N ARG A 34 -13.77 19.43 13.85
CA ARG A 34 -12.85 20.23 13.04
C ARG A 34 -12.18 21.34 13.81
N VAL A 35 -12.86 21.89 14.81
CA VAL A 35 -12.39 23.09 15.50
C VAL A 35 -11.75 22.70 16.83
N TRP A 36 -10.47 23.04 16.97
CA TRP A 36 -9.62 22.61 18.07
C TRP A 36 -8.85 23.79 18.66
N GLU A 37 -8.61 23.78 19.96
CA GLU A 37 -7.51 24.51 20.61
C GLU A 37 -6.34 23.55 20.80
N ILE A 38 -5.21 23.85 20.17
CA ILE A 38 -4.01 23.00 20.18
C ILE A 38 -3.05 23.48 21.26
N ILE A 39 -2.56 22.56 22.09
CA ILE A 39 -1.67 22.84 23.22
C ILE A 39 -0.38 22.02 23.10
N GLY A 40 0.77 22.68 23.18
CA GLY A 40 2.10 22.07 23.00
C GLY A 40 2.93 22.77 21.93
N PRO A 41 3.97 22.11 21.38
CA PRO A 41 4.40 20.74 21.69
C PRO A 41 5.16 20.66 23.02
N PHE A 42 5.13 19.50 23.65
CA PHE A 42 5.88 19.19 24.87
C PHE A 42 6.99 18.18 24.56
N ASP A 43 8.10 18.25 25.29
CA ASP A 43 9.20 17.30 25.16
C ASP A 43 8.82 15.93 25.71
N ASN A 44 8.95 14.89 24.89
CA ASN A 44 8.77 13.50 25.33
C ASN A 44 10.10 12.96 25.85
N GLU A 45 10.37 13.05 27.15
CA GLU A 45 11.69 12.73 27.71
C GLU A 45 11.95 11.21 27.74
N LYS A 46 13.21 10.82 27.48
CA LYS A 46 13.65 9.43 27.54
C LYS A 46 13.73 8.94 28.99
N ILE A 47 13.34 7.70 29.24
CA ILE A 47 13.58 7.03 30.52
C ILE A 47 15.05 6.59 30.59
N GLU A 48 15.81 7.10 31.54
CA GLU A 48 17.21 6.70 31.75
C GLU A 48 17.31 5.20 32.12
N GLY A 49 18.27 4.49 31.51
CA GLY A 49 18.60 3.10 31.85
C GLY A 49 17.87 2.01 31.06
N VAL A 50 17.07 2.36 30.05
CA VAL A 50 16.41 1.39 29.14
C VAL A 50 16.94 1.58 27.69
N GLU A 51 17.37 0.48 27.05
CA GLU A 51 17.93 0.49 25.68
C GLU A 51 16.87 0.82 24.60
N ALA A 52 17.36 1.20 23.42
CA ALA A 52 16.59 1.90 22.40
C ALA A 52 15.56 1.04 21.65
N GLY A 53 14.33 1.51 21.69
CA GLY A 53 13.18 1.29 20.81
C GLY A 53 12.21 2.42 21.17
N GLY A 54 11.32 2.87 20.29
CA GLY A 54 10.38 4.00 20.53
C GLY A 54 9.42 3.87 21.73
N ILE A 55 9.66 2.92 22.62
CA ILE A 55 8.81 2.36 23.68
C ILE A 55 9.22 2.78 25.11
N ASN A 56 10.24 3.63 25.29
CA ASN A 56 10.81 3.96 26.62
C ASN A 56 10.85 5.46 26.93
N ARG A 57 9.69 6.14 26.83
CA ARG A 57 9.56 7.56 27.15
C ARG A 57 8.41 7.84 28.10
N ILE A 58 8.50 8.95 28.82
CA ILE A 58 7.53 9.30 29.87
C ILE A 58 6.28 10.01 29.34
N GLY A 59 6.32 10.52 28.11
CA GLY A 59 5.34 11.49 27.61
C GLY A 59 3.91 10.98 27.58
N TYR A 60 3.71 9.71 27.20
CA TYR A 60 2.40 9.07 27.24
C TYR A 60 1.73 9.13 28.63
N GLU A 61 2.51 8.90 29.71
CA GLU A 61 2.01 8.88 31.09
C GLU A 61 2.14 10.21 31.83
N LYS A 62 3.01 11.10 31.38
CA LYS A 62 3.24 12.41 32.01
C LYS A 62 2.06 13.34 31.73
N ASP A 63 1.43 13.83 32.79
CA ASP A 63 0.44 14.90 32.72
C ASP A 63 1.16 16.25 32.51
N TYR A 64 1.07 16.80 31.30
CA TYR A 64 1.68 18.09 30.96
C TYR A 64 0.73 19.28 31.22
N LEU A 65 -0.54 19.01 31.49
CA LEU A 65 -1.58 20.03 31.69
C LEU A 65 -1.84 20.32 33.17
N ASN A 66 -1.22 19.56 34.09
CA ASN A 66 -1.46 19.57 35.53
C ASN A 66 -2.94 19.33 35.88
N GLY A 67 -3.56 18.37 35.18
CA GLY A 67 -4.95 17.98 35.36
C GLY A 67 -5.66 17.68 34.05
N GLU A 68 -5.17 16.71 33.26
CA GLU A 68 -5.75 16.30 31.96
C GLU A 68 -7.28 16.07 32.05
N ALA A 69 -7.73 15.34 33.07
CA ALA A 69 -9.15 15.03 33.29
C ALA A 69 -10.03 16.25 33.58
N ASN A 70 -9.47 17.39 34.00
CA ASN A 70 -10.26 18.60 34.30
C ASN A 70 -9.82 19.80 33.46
N PHE A 71 -9.09 19.54 32.38
CA PHE A 71 -8.52 20.61 31.59
C PHE A 71 -9.60 21.42 30.88
N THR A 72 -9.45 22.74 30.94
CA THR A 72 -10.18 23.69 30.11
C THR A 72 -9.22 24.79 29.68
N PRO A 73 -9.22 25.24 28.41
CA PRO A 73 -8.33 26.30 27.93
C PRO A 73 -8.51 27.62 28.71
N VAL A 74 -9.69 27.83 29.29
CA VAL A 74 -10.04 29.03 30.08
C VAL A 74 -9.27 29.09 31.40
N ASN A 75 -8.95 27.94 32.01
CA ASN A 75 -8.34 27.87 33.34
C ASN A 75 -6.83 27.58 33.29
N SER A 76 -6.21 27.66 32.10
CA SER A 76 -4.79 27.33 31.91
C SER A 76 -3.95 28.56 31.59
N GLU A 77 -2.75 28.63 32.15
CA GLU A 77 -1.71 29.60 31.76
C GLU A 77 -0.89 29.11 30.53
N LEU A 78 -1.18 27.91 30.03
CA LEU A 78 -0.48 27.33 28.87
C LEU A 78 -0.87 28.04 27.57
N GLN A 79 0.12 28.25 26.71
CA GLN A 79 -0.12 28.77 25.36
C GLN A 79 -0.87 27.72 24.54
N SER A 80 -1.97 28.15 23.94
CA SER A 80 -2.77 27.38 22.99
C SER A 80 -3.00 28.20 21.73
N GLN A 81 -3.31 27.52 20.64
CA GLN A 81 -3.66 28.15 19.37
C GLN A 81 -4.86 27.48 18.72
N PRO A 82 -5.78 28.28 18.12
CA PRO A 82 -6.92 27.73 17.41
C PRO A 82 -6.46 27.05 16.13
N PHE A 83 -7.08 25.92 15.81
CA PHE A 83 -6.86 25.17 14.59
C PHE A 83 -8.20 24.70 14.03
N THR A 84 -8.33 24.71 12.70
CA THR A 84 -9.48 24.16 11.99
C THR A 84 -9.02 23.14 10.98
N ALA A 85 -9.41 21.89 11.16
CA ALA A 85 -9.10 20.81 10.25
C ALA A 85 -9.81 21.02 8.89
N GLY A 86 -9.07 20.81 7.78
CA GLY A 86 -9.61 20.84 6.42
C GLY A 86 -10.60 19.68 6.17
N GLN A 87 -11.17 19.57 4.96
CA GLN A 87 -12.28 18.62 4.67
C GLN A 87 -12.07 17.19 5.17
N GLY A 88 -10.86 16.63 5.06
CA GLY A 88 -10.53 15.30 5.58
C GLY A 88 -10.55 15.13 7.12
N GLY A 89 -10.75 16.20 7.89
CA GLY A 89 -10.90 16.16 9.36
C GLY A 89 -9.62 15.89 10.14
N VAL A 90 -8.48 15.78 9.46
CA VAL A 90 -7.18 15.46 10.06
C VAL A 90 -6.58 16.70 10.74
N VAL A 91 -6.20 16.54 12.00
CA VAL A 91 -5.32 17.47 12.72
C VAL A 91 -3.89 17.00 12.54
N ASN A 92 -3.15 17.68 11.66
CA ASN A 92 -1.74 17.39 11.39
C ASN A 92 -0.87 18.37 12.19
N PHE A 93 -0.20 17.86 13.22
CA PHE A 93 0.66 18.66 14.10
C PHE A 93 1.95 19.10 13.40
N GLU A 94 2.46 18.38 12.41
CA GLU A 94 3.64 18.83 11.65
C GLU A 94 3.37 20.12 10.87
N LYS A 95 2.16 20.29 10.33
CA LYS A 95 1.76 21.55 9.68
C LYS A 95 1.67 22.72 10.67
N ILE A 96 1.47 22.42 11.94
CA ILE A 96 1.27 23.40 13.01
C ILE A 96 2.60 23.77 13.67
N PHE A 97 3.45 22.79 13.95
CA PHE A 97 4.69 22.95 14.73
C PHE A 97 5.97 22.74 13.89
N GLY A 98 5.85 22.35 12.62
CA GLY A 98 6.95 21.79 11.85
C GLY A 98 7.20 20.33 12.20
N LYS A 99 7.99 19.65 11.36
CA LYS A 99 8.39 18.26 11.60
C LYS A 99 9.26 18.16 12.85
N GLN A 100 8.79 17.43 13.86
CA GLN A 100 9.48 17.26 15.14
C GLN A 100 9.20 15.86 15.68
N ASP A 101 10.23 15.05 15.86
CA ASP A 101 10.12 13.73 16.48
C ASP A 101 10.10 13.83 18.01
N MET A 102 9.55 12.81 18.68
CA MET A 102 9.66 12.66 20.14
C MET A 102 9.00 13.81 20.92
N LYS A 103 7.77 14.15 20.54
CA LYS A 103 6.96 15.21 21.15
C LYS A 103 5.62 14.69 21.66
N VAL A 104 4.92 15.54 22.42
CA VAL A 104 3.53 15.30 22.84
C VAL A 104 2.74 16.59 22.60
N ALA A 105 1.51 16.46 22.11
CA ALA A 105 0.61 17.59 21.93
C ALA A 105 -0.80 17.20 22.35
N TYR A 106 -1.60 18.21 22.67
CA TYR A 106 -2.99 18.05 23.01
C TYR A 106 -3.86 18.86 22.06
N ALA A 107 -5.08 18.40 21.88
CA ALA A 107 -6.12 19.13 21.19
C ALA A 107 -7.38 19.11 22.05
N TYR A 108 -7.95 20.29 22.30
CA TYR A 108 -9.17 20.46 23.06
C TYR A 108 -10.30 20.95 22.17
N ALA A 109 -11.49 20.37 22.31
CA ALA A 109 -12.70 20.81 21.63
C ALA A 109 -13.90 20.80 22.59
N THR A 110 -14.88 21.65 22.29
CA THR A 110 -16.19 21.63 22.93
C THR A 110 -17.24 21.25 21.90
N VAL A 111 -17.93 20.13 22.09
CA VAL A 111 -19.01 19.68 21.21
C VAL A 111 -20.35 19.99 21.84
N ILE A 112 -21.21 20.73 21.13
CA ILE A 112 -22.56 21.05 21.57
C ILE A 112 -23.54 20.02 21.03
N SER A 113 -24.11 19.21 21.91
CA SER A 113 -25.19 18.26 21.60
C SER A 113 -26.54 18.91 21.91
N ASP A 114 -27.53 18.72 21.06
CA ASP A 114 -28.88 19.26 21.22
C ASP A 114 -29.75 18.48 22.22
N LYS A 115 -29.38 17.22 22.49
CA LYS A 115 -30.00 16.30 23.43
C LYS A 115 -28.95 15.39 24.05
N GLU A 116 -29.28 14.73 25.16
CA GLU A 116 -28.48 13.58 25.60
C GLU A 116 -28.67 12.42 24.60
N GLN A 117 -27.57 11.89 24.07
CA GLN A 117 -27.61 10.85 23.03
C GLN A 117 -26.37 9.96 23.04
N GLU A 118 -26.52 8.73 22.55
CA GLU A 118 -25.37 7.89 22.21
C GLU A 118 -24.72 8.40 20.92
N ALA A 119 -23.40 8.39 20.90
CA ALA A 119 -22.58 8.67 19.73
C ALA A 119 -21.55 7.56 19.54
N LEU A 120 -21.20 7.26 18.29
CA LEU A 120 -20.05 6.42 17.99
C LEU A 120 -18.85 7.35 17.78
N LEU A 121 -17.87 7.26 18.68
CA LEU A 121 -16.58 7.93 18.53
C LEU A 121 -15.67 7.07 17.67
N GLY A 122 -15.28 7.60 16.52
CA GLY A 122 -14.27 7.02 15.64
C GLY A 122 -12.97 7.80 15.76
N PHE A 123 -11.85 7.09 15.94
CA PHE A 123 -10.56 7.71 16.22
C PHE A 123 -9.41 7.00 15.50
N GLY A 124 -8.42 7.77 15.07
CA GLY A 124 -7.11 7.27 14.66
C GLY A 124 -6.00 8.30 14.84
N SER A 125 -4.80 7.82 15.14
CA SER A 125 -3.60 8.62 15.43
C SER A 125 -2.35 7.99 14.84
N ASP A 126 -1.33 8.79 14.52
CA ASP A 126 -0.01 8.30 14.02
C ASP A 126 0.75 7.50 15.10
N ASP A 127 0.38 7.63 16.38
CA ASP A 127 1.09 6.99 17.48
C ASP A 127 0.16 6.79 18.68
N SER A 128 0.72 6.67 19.88
CA SER A 128 -0.03 6.53 21.13
C SER A 128 -0.94 7.73 21.38
N ALA A 129 -2.14 7.46 21.92
CA ALA A 129 -3.10 8.51 22.23
C ALA A 129 -3.97 8.19 23.46
N LYS A 130 -4.46 9.26 24.09
CA LYS A 130 -5.47 9.22 25.16
C LYS A 130 -6.59 10.23 24.86
N ILE A 131 -7.83 9.87 25.20
CA ILE A 131 -8.99 10.75 25.00
C ILE A 131 -9.81 10.83 26.28
N TRP A 132 -10.09 12.06 26.70
CA TRP A 132 -11.03 12.36 27.75
C TRP A 132 -12.30 13.00 27.17
N LEU A 133 -13.45 12.52 27.60
CA LEU A 133 -14.77 13.09 27.32
C LEU A 133 -15.40 13.51 28.64
N ASN A 134 -15.75 14.78 28.79
CA ASN A 134 -16.29 15.37 30.03
C ASN A 134 -15.43 15.06 31.26
N GLY A 135 -14.12 14.89 31.05
CA GLY A 135 -13.13 14.58 32.08
C GLY A 135 -12.99 13.10 32.44
N GLU A 136 -13.81 12.23 31.88
CA GLU A 136 -13.63 10.78 31.97
C GLU A 136 -12.67 10.30 30.89
N LEU A 137 -11.64 9.54 31.26
CA LEU A 137 -10.75 8.87 30.31
C LEU A 137 -11.54 7.74 29.64
N ILE A 138 -11.91 7.94 28.38
CA ILE A 138 -12.73 6.98 27.64
C ILE A 138 -11.88 6.05 26.77
N TYR A 139 -10.70 6.51 26.33
CA TYR A 139 -9.85 5.78 25.42
C TYR A 139 -8.37 5.95 25.78
N GLU A 140 -7.65 4.85 25.72
CA GLU A 140 -6.20 4.79 25.81
C GLU A 140 -5.67 3.75 24.82
N PHE A 141 -4.66 4.12 24.05
CA PHE A 141 -3.99 3.22 23.14
C PHE A 141 -2.51 3.56 23.08
N TRP A 142 -1.70 2.54 23.30
CA TRP A 142 -0.25 2.67 23.35
C TRP A 142 0.38 1.80 22.27
N THR A 143 0.94 2.44 21.25
CA THR A 143 1.78 1.78 20.25
C THR A 143 2.63 2.83 19.54
N PRO A 144 3.95 2.63 19.40
CA PRO A 144 4.75 3.43 18.50
C PRO A 144 4.68 2.91 17.06
N GLY A 145 4.70 3.81 16.08
CA GLY A 145 4.77 3.53 14.65
C GLY A 145 3.44 3.17 14.01
N ARG A 146 2.35 3.77 14.48
CA ARG A 146 1.05 3.67 13.80
C ARG A 146 0.98 4.73 12.68
N GLY A 147 -0.06 4.69 11.86
CA GLY A 147 -0.40 5.80 10.96
C GLY A 147 -1.79 6.30 11.29
N ILE A 148 -2.12 7.55 11.00
CA ILE A 148 -3.50 8.04 11.14
C ILE A 148 -4.42 7.28 10.18
N GLY A 149 -5.17 6.30 10.69
CA GLY A 149 -6.26 5.63 9.97
C GLY A 149 -7.62 6.25 10.30
N GLU A 150 -8.58 6.10 9.39
CA GLU A 150 -9.96 6.54 9.60
C GLU A 150 -10.75 5.54 10.44
N ASP A 151 -11.21 5.99 11.62
CA ASP A 151 -12.02 5.21 12.57
C ASP A 151 -11.45 3.81 12.85
N ASP A 152 -10.12 3.73 12.90
CA ASP A 152 -9.38 2.52 13.27
C ASP A 152 -9.88 1.98 14.62
N ASP A 153 -10.10 2.89 15.57
CA ASP A 153 -10.68 2.61 16.88
C ASP A 153 -12.07 3.21 16.95
N GLN A 154 -13.01 2.43 17.47
CA GLN A 154 -14.40 2.84 17.61
C GLN A 154 -14.92 2.51 19.00
N GLN A 155 -15.60 3.49 19.61
CA GLN A 155 -16.19 3.35 20.93
C GLN A 155 -17.54 4.05 20.98
N THR A 156 -18.54 3.37 21.53
CA THR A 156 -19.81 4.03 21.84
C THR A 156 -19.66 4.85 23.11
N VAL A 157 -20.05 6.13 23.04
CA VAL A 157 -19.98 7.09 24.13
C VAL A 157 -21.33 7.78 24.31
N THR A 158 -21.59 8.34 25.49
CA THR A 158 -22.79 9.13 25.75
C THR A 158 -22.42 10.61 25.76
N LEU A 159 -23.07 11.40 24.90
CA LEU A 159 -22.99 12.86 24.93
C LEU A 159 -24.15 13.41 25.77
N LEU A 160 -23.83 14.35 26.65
CA LEU A 160 -24.83 15.07 27.46
C LEU A 160 -25.50 16.17 26.62
N GLU A 161 -26.73 16.53 26.96
CA GLU A 161 -27.37 17.73 26.40
C GLU A 161 -26.54 18.98 26.73
N GLY A 162 -26.24 19.80 25.71
CA GLY A 162 -25.40 20.97 25.83
C GLY A 162 -23.91 20.69 25.54
N ALA A 163 -23.03 21.37 26.27
CA ALA A 163 -21.59 21.35 25.99
C ALA A 163 -20.90 20.10 26.55
N ASN A 164 -20.13 19.42 25.70
CA ASN A 164 -19.30 18.28 26.04
C ASN A 164 -17.84 18.60 25.74
N SER A 165 -16.94 18.44 26.71
CA SER A 165 -15.51 18.73 26.50
C SER A 165 -14.77 17.48 26.04
N ILE A 166 -13.95 17.61 25.00
CA ILE A 166 -13.08 16.55 24.49
C ILE A 166 -11.64 17.02 24.59
N LEU A 167 -10.79 16.23 25.22
CA LEU A 167 -9.34 16.42 25.22
C LEU A 167 -8.70 15.19 24.58
N VAL A 168 -7.89 15.42 23.56
CA VAL A 168 -7.08 14.39 22.91
C VAL A 168 -5.61 14.68 23.23
N LYS A 169 -4.86 13.65 23.62
CA LYS A 169 -3.41 13.66 23.74
C LYS A 169 -2.82 12.73 22.70
N VAL A 170 -1.81 13.19 21.97
CA VAL A 170 -1.10 12.38 20.97
C VAL A 170 0.39 12.49 21.22
N GLU A 171 1.03 11.33 21.34
CA GLU A 171 2.48 11.18 21.38
C GLU A 171 3.02 11.12 19.95
N GLU A 172 4.21 11.66 19.71
CA GLU A 172 4.98 11.49 18.48
C GLU A 172 6.23 10.67 18.80
N ALA A 173 6.43 9.58 18.08
CA ALA A 173 7.64 8.80 18.07
C ALA A 173 8.53 9.24 16.90
N VAL A 174 8.28 8.69 15.71
CA VAL A 174 8.97 9.00 14.46
C VAL A 174 8.01 8.88 13.28
N GLY A 175 7.99 9.84 12.38
CA GLY A 175 7.19 9.75 11.17
C GLY A 175 6.33 10.98 10.94
N GLY A 176 5.03 10.78 10.71
CA GLY A 176 4.07 11.86 10.66
C GLY A 176 3.51 12.11 12.05
N TRP A 177 2.83 13.25 12.26
CA TRP A 177 2.27 13.54 13.58
C TRP A 177 0.87 14.13 13.48
N GLY A 178 -0.12 13.46 14.09
CA GLY A 178 -1.50 13.93 14.09
C GLY A 178 -2.55 12.90 14.50
N PHE A 179 -3.81 13.29 14.35
CA PHE A 179 -4.96 12.43 14.58
C PHE A 179 -6.19 12.87 13.76
N LYS A 180 -7.21 12.01 13.75
CA LYS A 180 -8.56 12.29 13.27
C LYS A 180 -9.57 11.80 14.31
N LEU A 181 -10.62 12.59 14.57
CA LEU A 181 -11.71 12.21 15.47
C LEU A 181 -13.07 12.55 14.87
N ASN A 182 -13.93 11.55 14.81
CA ASN A 182 -15.30 11.62 14.31
C ASN A 182 -16.30 11.27 15.42
N LEU A 183 -17.47 11.92 15.42
CA LEU A 183 -18.64 11.56 16.25
C LEU A 183 -19.86 11.34 15.35
N TYR A 184 -20.31 10.09 15.26
CA TYR A 184 -21.51 9.71 14.51
C TYR A 184 -22.72 9.62 15.44
N THR A 185 -23.90 10.10 15.02
CA THR A 185 -25.16 10.06 15.78
C THR A 185 -26.31 9.40 15.03
N ASP A 186 -27.30 8.88 15.76
CA ASP A 186 -28.55 8.30 15.23
C ASP A 186 -28.35 7.44 13.95
N GLU A 187 -28.87 7.87 12.80
CA GLU A 187 -28.79 7.17 11.50
C GLU A 187 -27.35 7.03 10.97
N ALA A 188 -26.45 7.96 11.32
CA ALA A 188 -25.05 7.90 10.90
C ALA A 188 -24.29 6.76 11.59
N ILE A 189 -24.67 6.38 12.82
CA ILE A 189 -24.09 5.21 13.50
C ILE A 189 -24.46 3.94 12.73
N GLU A 190 -25.72 3.81 12.34
CA GLU A 190 -26.18 2.62 11.62
C GLU A 190 -25.57 2.55 10.22
N ALA A 191 -25.56 3.66 9.47
CA ALA A 191 -24.89 3.74 8.18
C ALA A 191 -23.39 3.40 8.28
N LYS A 192 -22.70 3.89 9.31
CA LYS A 192 -21.29 3.58 9.56
C LYS A 192 -21.07 2.10 9.88
N ARG A 193 -21.91 1.53 10.74
CA ARG A 193 -21.86 0.09 11.08
C ARG A 193 -22.13 -0.77 9.85
N GLU A 194 -23.09 -0.38 9.03
CA GLU A 194 -23.40 -1.05 7.76
C GLU A 194 -22.19 -1.00 6.83
N ALA A 195 -21.59 0.17 6.61
CA ALA A 195 -20.37 0.33 5.81
C ALA A 195 -19.20 -0.52 6.35
N ASP A 196 -18.96 -0.52 7.66
CA ASP A 196 -17.92 -1.35 8.27
C ASP A 196 -18.21 -2.86 8.11
N MET A 197 -19.47 -3.27 8.19
CA MET A 197 -19.89 -4.65 7.95
C MET A 197 -19.73 -5.05 6.48
N ARG A 198 -20.07 -4.18 5.53
CA ARG A 198 -19.84 -4.37 4.08
C ARG A 198 -18.34 -4.49 3.76
N LYS A 199 -17.51 -3.63 4.35
CA LYS A 199 -16.04 -3.70 4.27
C LYS A 199 -15.48 -5.00 4.85
N ARG A 200 -16.06 -5.52 5.93
CA ARG A 200 -15.69 -6.82 6.53
C ARG A 200 -16.16 -8.00 5.69
N PHE A 201 -17.32 -7.94 5.07
CA PHE A 201 -17.87 -9.00 4.20
C PHE A 201 -16.91 -9.35 3.05
N GLY A 202 -16.19 -8.36 2.53
CA GLY A 202 -15.16 -8.58 1.52
C GLY A 202 -14.02 -9.52 1.91
N ARG A 203 -13.75 -9.68 3.20
CA ARG A 203 -12.55 -10.39 3.70
C ARG A 203 -12.67 -11.91 3.76
N GLY A 204 -13.75 -12.51 3.26
CA GLY A 204 -13.91 -13.95 3.20
C GLY A 204 -15.36 -14.39 3.29
N ALA A 205 -16.13 -14.12 2.24
CA ALA A 205 -17.57 -14.32 2.24
C ALA A 205 -17.98 -15.80 2.31
N LEU A 206 -17.20 -16.71 1.74
CA LEU A 206 -17.57 -18.11 1.55
C LEU A 206 -16.70 -19.05 2.39
N THR A 207 -17.29 -20.16 2.79
CA THR A 207 -16.63 -21.28 3.45
C THR A 207 -17.23 -22.58 2.96
N THR A 208 -16.53 -23.68 3.23
CA THR A 208 -17.04 -25.03 3.11
C THR A 208 -17.06 -25.69 4.49
N GLU A 209 -17.86 -26.74 4.67
CA GLU A 209 -17.97 -27.45 5.95
C GLU A 209 -17.14 -28.74 5.96
N GLY A 210 -16.38 -28.95 7.04
CA GLY A 210 -15.67 -30.21 7.30
C GLY A 210 -14.22 -30.26 6.79
N ARG A 211 -13.55 -31.37 7.11
CA ARG A 211 -12.11 -31.59 6.86
C ARG A 211 -11.79 -31.97 5.41
N ASP A 212 -12.74 -32.54 4.67
CA ASP A 212 -12.64 -32.91 3.24
C ASP A 212 -13.44 -31.92 2.37
N SER A 213 -13.19 -30.63 2.54
CA SER A 213 -14.09 -29.59 2.02
C SER A 213 -13.52 -28.84 0.82
N PHE A 214 -12.21 -28.57 0.78
CA PHE A 214 -11.52 -28.08 -0.43
C PHE A 214 -10.78 -29.19 -1.20
N ILE A 215 -10.33 -30.23 -0.49
CA ILE A 215 -9.82 -31.46 -1.09
C ILE A 215 -10.76 -32.61 -0.73
N PHE A 216 -11.35 -33.27 -1.73
CA PHE A 216 -12.47 -34.19 -1.53
C PHE A 216 -12.38 -35.43 -2.46
N PRO A 217 -12.99 -36.58 -2.11
CA PRO A 217 -12.98 -37.77 -2.96
C PRO A 217 -13.96 -37.66 -4.14
N PRO A 218 -13.88 -38.54 -5.16
CA PRO A 218 -14.77 -38.48 -6.31
C PRO A 218 -16.24 -38.72 -5.93
N GLY A 219 -17.12 -37.86 -6.44
CA GLY A 219 -18.57 -37.89 -6.21
C GLY A 219 -19.22 -36.50 -6.21
N LYS A 220 -20.15 -36.27 -5.26
CA LYS A 220 -20.83 -34.99 -5.08
C LYS A 220 -19.83 -33.91 -4.68
N PHE A 221 -19.99 -32.71 -5.25
CA PHE A 221 -19.24 -31.54 -4.80
C PHE A 221 -19.55 -31.17 -3.34
N PRO A 222 -18.55 -30.61 -2.62
CA PRO A 222 -18.75 -30.02 -1.30
C PRO A 222 -19.81 -28.92 -1.31
N ASP A 223 -20.56 -28.80 -0.22
CA ASP A 223 -21.51 -27.71 -0.05
C ASP A 223 -20.74 -26.41 0.30
N ILE A 224 -21.07 -25.33 -0.40
CA ILE A 224 -20.51 -23.98 -0.17
C ILE A 224 -21.54 -23.19 0.61
N ASN A 225 -21.08 -22.46 1.64
CA ASN A 225 -21.91 -21.66 2.54
C ASN A 225 -21.31 -20.26 2.74
N TRP A 226 -22.13 -19.31 3.19
CA TRP A 226 -21.62 -18.04 3.72
C TRP A 226 -20.81 -18.31 5.00
N ARG A 227 -19.61 -17.72 5.11
CA ARG A 227 -18.75 -17.85 6.29
C ARG A 227 -19.38 -17.22 7.54
N HIS A 228 -20.13 -16.13 7.36
CA HIS A 228 -20.82 -15.40 8.42
C HIS A 228 -22.31 -15.23 8.06
N PRO A 229 -23.13 -16.29 8.14
CA PRO A 229 -24.52 -16.24 7.67
C PRO A 229 -25.37 -15.24 8.46
N GLY A 230 -25.09 -15.04 9.76
CA GLY A 230 -25.77 -14.01 10.55
C GLY A 230 -25.46 -12.58 10.10
N MET A 231 -24.21 -12.31 9.67
CA MET A 231 -23.85 -11.01 9.09
C MET A 231 -24.57 -10.80 7.75
N MET A 232 -24.66 -11.84 6.92
CA MET A 232 -25.42 -11.77 5.66
C MET A 232 -26.90 -11.52 5.88
N GLN A 233 -27.49 -12.24 6.84
CA GLN A 233 -28.89 -12.04 7.22
C GLN A 233 -29.15 -10.61 7.70
N ASN A 234 -28.22 -10.02 8.45
CA ASN A 234 -28.35 -8.67 8.97
C ASN A 234 -28.19 -7.60 7.88
N LEU A 235 -27.19 -7.73 7.00
CA LEU A 235 -26.92 -6.76 5.94
C LEU A 235 -27.95 -6.82 4.81
N TYR A 236 -28.35 -8.03 4.41
CA TYR A 236 -29.03 -8.24 3.14
C TYR A 236 -30.22 -9.21 3.22
N GLY A 237 -30.51 -9.78 4.40
CA GLY A 237 -31.55 -10.79 4.56
C GLY A 237 -31.14 -12.19 4.09
N GLU A 238 -32.13 -13.03 3.76
CA GLU A 238 -31.84 -14.35 3.19
C GLU A 238 -31.22 -14.19 1.80
N MET A 239 -29.94 -14.56 1.69
CA MET A 239 -29.15 -14.37 0.48
C MET A 239 -28.81 -15.71 -0.17
N PRO A 240 -29.68 -16.25 -1.04
CA PRO A 240 -29.30 -17.40 -1.84
C PRO A 240 -28.21 -17.00 -2.83
N PHE A 241 -27.26 -17.91 -3.06
CA PHE A 241 -26.33 -17.81 -4.17
C PHE A 241 -26.42 -19.06 -5.03
N THR A 242 -26.07 -18.90 -6.29
CA THR A 242 -25.92 -20.00 -7.22
C THR A 242 -24.47 -20.43 -7.27
N VAL A 243 -24.24 -21.74 -7.43
CA VAL A 243 -22.92 -22.32 -7.61
C VAL A 243 -22.91 -23.10 -8.91
N ARG A 244 -21.97 -22.76 -9.79
CA ARG A 244 -21.68 -23.50 -11.03
C ARG A 244 -20.29 -24.12 -10.92
N TRP A 245 -20.17 -25.37 -11.34
CA TRP A 245 -18.94 -26.14 -11.17
C TRP A 245 -18.29 -26.44 -12.52
N PHE A 246 -16.98 -26.29 -12.59
CA PHE A 246 -16.19 -26.46 -13.81
C PHE A 246 -15.02 -27.40 -13.58
N ASN A 247 -14.70 -28.24 -14.56
CA ASN A 247 -13.46 -29.02 -14.57
C ASN A 247 -12.27 -28.17 -15.08
N SER A 248 -11.06 -28.74 -15.14
CA SER A 248 -9.86 -28.07 -15.67
C SER A 248 -9.98 -27.61 -17.13
N ASP A 249 -10.85 -28.25 -17.91
CA ASP A 249 -11.12 -27.90 -19.32
C ASP A 249 -12.19 -26.79 -19.46
N LEU A 250 -12.59 -26.17 -18.33
CA LEU A 250 -13.66 -25.17 -18.25
C LEU A 250 -15.03 -25.70 -18.69
N GLU A 251 -15.25 -27.01 -18.68
CA GLU A 251 -16.57 -27.58 -18.94
C GLU A 251 -17.40 -27.59 -17.66
N GLU A 252 -18.65 -27.14 -17.77
CA GLU A 252 -19.59 -27.17 -16.64
C GLU A 252 -20.00 -28.62 -16.33
N VAL A 253 -19.86 -29.02 -15.06
CA VAL A 253 -20.06 -30.40 -14.60
C VAL A 253 -20.95 -30.45 -13.36
N ALA A 254 -21.73 -31.51 -13.21
CA ALA A 254 -22.62 -31.68 -12.05
C ALA A 254 -21.98 -32.46 -10.89
N THR A 255 -20.92 -33.25 -11.17
CA THR A 255 -20.19 -34.06 -10.18
C THR A 255 -18.70 -34.12 -10.51
N ALA A 256 -17.87 -34.46 -9.52
CA ALA A 256 -16.43 -34.66 -9.67
C ALA A 256 -16.11 -36.15 -9.74
N GLU A 257 -16.16 -36.74 -10.94
CA GLU A 257 -15.94 -38.20 -11.10
C GLU A 257 -14.47 -38.59 -11.23
N LYS A 258 -13.62 -37.65 -11.66
CA LYS A 258 -12.19 -37.87 -11.92
C LYS A 258 -11.33 -37.06 -10.97
N PRO A 259 -10.21 -37.62 -10.48
CA PRO A 259 -9.22 -36.83 -9.76
C PRO A 259 -8.70 -35.67 -10.61
N GLY A 260 -8.43 -34.53 -9.97
CA GLY A 260 -7.97 -33.32 -10.64
C GLY A 260 -8.58 -32.05 -10.06
N ARG A 261 -8.24 -30.92 -10.67
CA ARG A 261 -8.73 -29.59 -10.30
C ARG A 261 -10.18 -29.39 -10.73
N TYR A 262 -10.94 -28.72 -9.87
CA TYR A 262 -12.29 -28.22 -10.15
C TYR A 262 -12.41 -26.79 -9.64
N MET A 263 -13.31 -26.03 -10.25
CA MET A 263 -13.60 -24.65 -9.86
C MET A 263 -15.08 -24.46 -9.58
N ALA A 264 -15.38 -23.65 -8.58
CA ALA A 264 -16.72 -23.17 -8.34
C ALA A 264 -16.79 -21.68 -8.69
N TYR A 265 -17.75 -21.32 -9.53
CA TYR A 265 -18.17 -19.94 -9.74
C TYR A 265 -19.43 -19.71 -8.92
N VAL A 266 -19.37 -18.75 -8.00
CA VAL A 266 -20.45 -18.42 -7.08
C VAL A 266 -20.97 -17.03 -7.40
N GLU A 267 -22.29 -16.91 -7.56
CA GLU A 267 -22.95 -15.65 -7.90
C GLU A 267 -24.22 -15.41 -7.06
N SER A 268 -24.40 -14.17 -6.59
CA SER A 268 -25.58 -13.73 -5.85
C SER A 268 -25.89 -12.27 -6.18
N GLU A 269 -27.17 -11.89 -6.21
CA GLU A 269 -27.61 -10.51 -6.41
C GLU A 269 -28.06 -9.93 -5.06
N LEU A 270 -27.42 -8.82 -4.66
CA LEU A 270 -27.74 -8.07 -3.45
C LEU A 270 -29.07 -7.32 -3.62
N PRO A 271 -29.78 -6.99 -2.52
CA PRO A 271 -31.04 -6.23 -2.59
C PRO A 271 -30.91 -4.85 -3.27
N ASP A 272 -29.71 -4.27 -3.26
CA ASP A 272 -29.40 -2.99 -3.93
C ASP A 272 -29.03 -3.16 -5.42
N GLY A 273 -29.13 -4.39 -5.96
CA GLY A 273 -28.87 -4.73 -7.36
C GLY A 273 -27.40 -5.03 -7.68
N GLN A 274 -26.49 -4.92 -6.71
CA GLN A 274 -25.09 -5.29 -6.91
C GLN A 274 -24.94 -6.81 -7.04
N ILE A 275 -24.04 -7.27 -7.90
CA ILE A 275 -23.76 -8.70 -8.08
C ILE A 275 -22.52 -9.06 -7.27
N ILE A 276 -22.59 -10.10 -6.45
CA ILE A 276 -21.43 -10.74 -5.80
C ILE A 276 -20.95 -11.87 -6.69
N ARG A 277 -19.65 -11.88 -7.01
CA ARG A 277 -18.97 -12.97 -7.72
C ARG A 277 -17.78 -13.49 -6.94
N ARG A 278 -17.65 -14.81 -6.81
CA ARG A 278 -16.47 -15.46 -6.20
C ARG A 278 -16.05 -16.67 -7.02
N GLY A 279 -14.74 -16.79 -7.23
CA GLY A 279 -14.12 -17.99 -7.79
C GLY A 279 -13.41 -18.77 -6.68
N LEU A 280 -13.69 -20.06 -6.61
CA LEU A 280 -13.01 -20.99 -5.70
C LEU A 280 -12.41 -22.14 -6.49
N THR A 281 -11.33 -22.71 -5.98
CA THR A 281 -10.62 -23.87 -6.53
C THR A 281 -10.66 -24.98 -5.49
N PHE A 282 -10.94 -26.17 -5.98
CA PHE A 282 -11.03 -27.41 -5.24
C PHE A 282 -10.20 -28.48 -5.93
N TYR A 283 -9.84 -29.52 -5.19
CA TYR A 283 -9.13 -30.66 -5.74
C TYR A 283 -9.85 -31.97 -5.42
N CYS A 284 -10.23 -32.70 -6.46
CA CYS A 284 -10.73 -34.06 -6.32
C CYS A 284 -9.52 -35.00 -6.17
N ARG A 285 -9.33 -35.59 -5.00
CA ARG A 285 -8.23 -36.55 -4.76
C ARG A 285 -8.60 -37.97 -5.21
N PRO A 286 -7.62 -38.79 -5.63
CA PRO A 286 -7.84 -40.22 -5.83
C PRO A 286 -8.30 -40.89 -4.53
N ARG A 287 -9.16 -41.91 -4.63
CA ARG A 287 -9.64 -42.67 -3.46
C ARG A 287 -8.52 -43.35 -2.67
N SER A 288 -7.35 -43.53 -3.27
CA SER A 288 -6.14 -44.08 -2.65
C SER A 288 -5.36 -43.07 -1.81
N TRP A 289 -5.54 -41.76 -1.99
CA TRP A 289 -4.75 -40.76 -1.24
C TRP A 289 -5.21 -40.68 0.23
N ARG A 290 -4.26 -40.75 1.17
CA ARG A 290 -4.43 -40.74 2.63
C ARG A 290 -3.50 -39.69 3.26
N PHE A 291 -4.05 -38.61 3.82
CA PHE A 291 -3.26 -37.52 4.42
C PHE A 291 -2.38 -37.92 5.61
N TRP A 292 -2.70 -39.03 6.31
CA TRP A 292 -1.95 -39.50 7.48
C TRP A 292 -0.88 -40.56 7.16
N GLU A 293 -0.76 -40.98 5.89
CA GLU A 293 0.27 -41.93 5.46
C GLU A 293 1.51 -41.21 4.89
N ASP A 294 1.41 -39.91 4.62
CA ASP A 294 2.46 -39.08 4.04
C ASP A 294 3.29 -38.39 5.15
N SER A 295 4.24 -39.11 5.75
CA SER A 295 5.23 -38.51 6.68
C SER A 295 6.31 -37.78 5.87
N GLY A 296 6.15 -36.46 5.70
CA GLY A 296 7.13 -35.62 5.02
C GLY A 296 8.24 -35.10 5.95
N SER A 297 9.32 -34.58 5.36
CA SER A 297 10.32 -33.75 6.04
C SER A 297 10.21 -32.32 5.52
N GLY A 298 9.97 -31.35 6.39
CA GLY A 298 9.93 -29.92 6.04
C GLY A 298 11.13 -29.17 6.63
N THR A 299 11.62 -28.15 5.93
CA THR A 299 12.62 -27.22 6.47
C THR A 299 11.95 -25.87 6.70
N ILE A 300 12.02 -25.34 7.91
CA ILE A 300 11.54 -23.98 8.22
C ILE A 300 12.67 -22.98 7.94
N MET A 301 12.36 -21.96 7.14
CA MET A 301 13.20 -20.77 7.02
C MET A 301 13.04 -19.91 8.27
N ILE A 302 14.12 -19.68 9.01
CA ILE A 302 14.13 -18.82 10.19
C ILE A 302 14.55 -17.42 9.73
N PRO A 303 13.74 -16.36 9.96
CA PRO A 303 14.15 -15.00 9.62
C PRO A 303 15.47 -14.65 10.29
N SER A 304 16.37 -14.00 9.56
CA SER A 304 17.73 -13.68 10.04
C SER A 304 17.75 -12.82 11.31
N ASN A 305 16.69 -12.04 11.53
CA ASN A 305 16.48 -11.16 12.68
C ASN A 305 15.53 -11.75 13.75
N ALA A 306 15.09 -13.01 13.60
CA ALA A 306 14.22 -13.62 14.59
C ALA A 306 14.97 -13.80 15.93
N PRO A 307 14.34 -13.52 17.08
CA PRO A 307 15.00 -13.59 18.40
C PRO A 307 15.27 -15.03 18.88
N PHE A 308 15.18 -16.03 17.99
CA PHE A 308 15.33 -17.45 18.31
C PHE A 308 16.78 -17.89 18.15
N SER A 309 17.28 -18.77 19.02
CA SER A 309 18.60 -19.38 18.84
C SER A 309 18.59 -20.30 17.62
N LYS A 310 19.43 -19.96 16.62
CA LYS A 310 19.66 -20.80 15.44
C LYS A 310 20.19 -22.19 15.85
N GLU A 311 21.04 -22.25 16.87
CA GLU A 311 21.60 -23.51 17.41
C GLU A 311 20.52 -24.38 18.06
N ALA A 312 19.63 -23.79 18.86
CA ALA A 312 18.53 -24.52 19.49
C ALA A 312 17.55 -25.08 18.45
N LEU A 313 17.24 -24.30 17.41
CA LEU A 313 16.40 -24.74 16.30
C LEU A 313 17.08 -25.84 15.47
N ALA A 314 18.38 -25.75 15.22
CA ALA A 314 19.14 -26.81 14.56
C ALA A 314 19.11 -28.12 15.37
N GLN A 315 19.27 -28.04 16.70
CA GLN A 315 19.22 -29.18 17.62
C GLN A 315 17.82 -29.82 17.73
N ARG A 316 16.76 -29.06 17.44
CA ARG A 316 15.35 -29.47 17.55
C ARG A 316 14.63 -29.52 16.19
N SER A 317 15.40 -29.57 15.11
CA SER A 317 14.89 -29.40 13.75
C SER A 317 13.92 -30.50 13.33
N GLU A 318 14.08 -31.71 13.87
CA GLU A 318 13.17 -32.84 13.65
C GLU A 318 11.79 -32.58 14.28
N GLU A 319 11.73 -32.24 15.57
CA GLU A 319 10.45 -31.99 16.25
C GLU A 319 9.71 -30.77 15.67
N VAL A 320 10.46 -29.73 15.28
CA VAL A 320 9.92 -28.55 14.61
C VAL A 320 9.44 -28.88 13.20
N GLY A 321 10.18 -29.73 12.48
CA GLY A 321 9.82 -30.20 11.14
C GLY A 321 8.54 -31.04 11.14
N GLU A 322 8.37 -31.96 12.10
CA GLU A 322 7.14 -32.75 12.28
C GLU A 322 5.92 -31.84 12.47
N TRP A 323 5.99 -30.88 13.41
CA TRP A 323 4.89 -29.96 13.65
C TRP A 323 4.55 -29.10 12.43
N TYR A 324 5.58 -28.65 11.69
CA TYR A 324 5.39 -27.90 10.45
C TYR A 324 4.69 -28.72 9.37
N VAL A 325 5.07 -29.99 9.20
CA VAL A 325 4.45 -30.89 8.23
C VAL A 325 3.00 -31.18 8.61
N ASP A 326 2.70 -31.40 9.88
CA ASP A 326 1.33 -31.58 10.36
C ASP A 326 0.47 -30.34 10.09
N ALA A 327 0.99 -29.15 10.43
CA ALA A 327 0.30 -27.88 10.18
C ALA A 327 0.09 -27.63 8.68
N ALA A 328 1.09 -27.90 7.84
CA ALA A 328 1.00 -27.77 6.39
C ALA A 328 0.00 -28.75 5.80
N THR A 329 -0.04 -29.99 6.29
CA THR A 329 -0.98 -31.03 5.83
C THR A 329 -2.42 -30.68 6.18
N GLU A 330 -2.67 -30.22 7.42
CA GLU A 330 -4.01 -29.75 7.83
C GLU A 330 -4.44 -28.54 7.00
N HIS A 331 -3.53 -27.58 6.77
CA HIS A 331 -3.81 -26.44 5.90
C HIS A 331 -4.14 -26.89 4.48
N MET A 332 -3.33 -27.79 3.90
CA MET A 332 -3.56 -28.34 2.57
C MET A 332 -4.94 -29.00 2.43
N ALA A 333 -5.38 -29.76 3.43
CA ALA A 333 -6.66 -30.47 3.39
C ALA A 333 -7.89 -29.54 3.53
N THR A 334 -7.73 -28.41 4.23
CA THR A 334 -8.87 -27.60 4.72
C THR A 334 -9.00 -26.23 4.08
N THR A 335 -8.05 -25.80 3.23
CA THR A 335 -8.08 -24.46 2.65
C THR A 335 -8.11 -24.45 1.12
N HIS A 336 -8.59 -23.32 0.60
CA HIS A 336 -8.59 -23.02 -0.83
C HIS A 336 -7.16 -22.99 -1.40
N GLU A 337 -6.22 -22.37 -0.68
CA GLU A 337 -4.80 -22.32 -1.01
C GLU A 337 -4.18 -23.73 -1.05
N GLY A 338 -4.60 -24.60 -0.13
CA GLY A 338 -4.25 -26.01 -0.11
C GLY A 338 -4.68 -26.76 -1.37
N ALA A 339 -5.92 -26.54 -1.82
CA ALA A 339 -6.43 -27.12 -3.06
C ALA A 339 -5.71 -26.58 -4.32
N ILE A 340 -5.33 -25.29 -4.33
CA ILE A 340 -4.51 -24.71 -5.41
C ILE A 340 -3.16 -25.43 -5.50
N LEU A 341 -2.48 -25.62 -4.36
CA LEU A 341 -1.21 -26.32 -4.31
C LEU A 341 -1.35 -27.78 -4.74
N ALA A 342 -2.35 -28.50 -4.22
CA ALA A 342 -2.59 -29.90 -4.59
C ALA A 342 -2.87 -30.07 -6.09
N ALA A 343 -3.69 -29.17 -6.66
CA ALA A 343 -3.96 -29.15 -8.09
C ALA A 343 -2.70 -28.92 -8.91
N TYR A 344 -1.91 -27.90 -8.54
CA TYR A 344 -0.64 -27.62 -9.22
C TYR A 344 0.31 -28.82 -9.18
N LEU A 345 0.55 -29.40 -7.99
CA LEU A 345 1.42 -30.57 -7.85
C LEU A 345 0.95 -31.76 -8.69
N SER A 346 -0.36 -31.94 -8.88
CA SER A 346 -0.91 -33.01 -9.73
C SER A 346 -0.73 -32.77 -11.23
N GLU A 347 -0.63 -31.50 -11.62
CA GLU A 347 -0.51 -31.03 -13.01
C GLU A 347 0.95 -30.93 -13.45
N MET A 348 1.89 -30.87 -12.49
CA MET A 348 3.34 -30.81 -12.76
C MET A 348 3.81 -32.00 -13.60
N GLN A 349 4.54 -31.69 -14.68
CA GLN A 349 5.16 -32.70 -15.53
C GLN A 349 6.43 -33.26 -14.85
N PRO A 350 6.71 -34.58 -14.94
CA PRO A 350 7.78 -35.24 -14.17
C PRO A 350 9.23 -34.88 -14.56
N SER A 351 9.45 -34.13 -15.65
CA SER A 351 10.75 -33.59 -16.03
C SER A 351 10.57 -32.17 -16.57
N ASN A 352 10.84 -31.16 -15.75
CA ASN A 352 10.86 -29.78 -16.22
C ASN A 352 12.31 -29.28 -16.22
N GLU A 353 13.12 -29.77 -17.17
CA GLU A 353 14.46 -29.20 -17.45
C GLU A 353 14.36 -27.73 -17.94
N ASP A 354 13.15 -27.30 -18.35
CA ASP A 354 12.80 -25.98 -18.86
C ASP A 354 11.91 -25.15 -17.91
N ALA A 355 11.94 -25.43 -16.59
CA ALA A 355 11.15 -24.67 -15.63
C ALA A 355 11.44 -23.16 -15.72
N THR A 356 10.39 -22.37 -15.86
CA THR A 356 10.40 -20.92 -16.00
C THR A 356 9.93 -20.23 -14.71
N PRO A 357 10.19 -18.93 -14.53
CA PRO A 357 9.58 -18.15 -13.44
C PRO A 357 8.04 -18.14 -13.45
N LEU A 358 7.40 -18.60 -14.53
CA LEU A 358 5.94 -18.73 -14.63
C LEU A 358 5.40 -20.05 -14.07
N ASP A 359 6.27 -21.03 -13.80
CA ASP A 359 5.89 -22.33 -13.20
C ASP A 359 5.67 -22.19 -11.69
N VAL A 360 4.61 -21.46 -11.33
CA VAL A 360 4.19 -21.16 -9.96
C VAL A 360 2.71 -21.54 -9.78
N PRO A 361 2.33 -22.24 -8.68
CA PRO A 361 0.93 -22.66 -8.45
C PRO A 361 -0.10 -21.55 -8.62
N LEU A 362 0.26 -20.36 -8.17
CA LEU A 362 -0.62 -19.20 -8.17
C LEU A 362 -0.79 -18.59 -9.58
N ILE A 363 0.23 -18.66 -10.43
CA ILE A 363 0.15 -18.19 -11.82
C ILE A 363 -0.79 -19.11 -12.60
N ALA A 364 -0.59 -20.42 -12.53
CA ALA A 364 -1.46 -21.41 -13.16
C ALA A 364 -2.92 -21.30 -12.68
N HIS A 365 -3.13 -21.08 -11.38
CA HIS A 365 -4.45 -20.80 -10.83
C HIS A 365 -5.08 -19.54 -11.42
N ASN A 366 -4.32 -18.43 -11.48
CA ASN A 366 -4.82 -17.15 -11.99
C ASN A 366 -5.16 -17.20 -13.48
N GLU A 367 -4.39 -17.93 -14.30
CA GLU A 367 -4.70 -18.11 -15.73
C GLU A 367 -6.05 -18.80 -15.92
N LEU A 368 -6.27 -19.89 -15.18
CA LEU A 368 -7.50 -20.65 -15.30
C LEU A 368 -8.71 -19.86 -14.76
N GLN A 369 -8.53 -19.13 -13.66
CA GLN A 369 -9.58 -18.26 -13.12
C GLN A 369 -9.88 -17.08 -14.04
N LEU A 370 -8.88 -16.49 -14.70
CA LEU A 370 -9.08 -15.44 -15.70
C LEU A 370 -9.85 -15.97 -16.91
N ALA A 371 -9.50 -17.17 -17.40
CA ALA A 371 -10.22 -17.80 -18.50
C ALA A 371 -11.69 -18.07 -18.13
N LEU A 372 -11.93 -18.63 -16.94
CA LEU A 372 -13.29 -18.83 -16.43
C LEU A 372 -14.06 -17.50 -16.30
N LYS A 373 -13.42 -16.48 -15.73
CA LYS A 373 -14.01 -15.14 -15.57
C LYS A 373 -14.40 -14.54 -16.91
N ARG A 374 -13.52 -14.57 -17.91
CA ARG A 374 -13.79 -14.05 -19.26
C ARG A 374 -14.97 -14.76 -19.92
N ARG A 375 -15.08 -16.08 -19.71
CA ARG A 375 -16.23 -16.86 -20.18
C ARG A 375 -17.53 -16.49 -19.47
N MET A 376 -17.50 -16.29 -18.15
CA MET A 376 -18.68 -15.88 -17.39
C MET A 376 -19.14 -14.46 -17.75
N LEU A 377 -18.22 -13.59 -18.17
CA LEU A 377 -18.50 -12.23 -18.61
C LEU A 377 -18.85 -12.12 -20.11
N ASP A 378 -18.77 -13.21 -20.89
CA ASP A 378 -18.98 -13.22 -22.34
C ASP A 378 -18.07 -12.19 -23.08
N VAL A 379 -16.77 -12.24 -22.74
CA VAL A 379 -15.73 -11.35 -23.30
C VAL A 379 -14.56 -12.11 -23.90
N GLU A 380 -14.66 -13.43 -24.09
CA GLU A 380 -13.58 -14.25 -24.66
C GLU A 380 -13.13 -13.73 -26.03
N ASP A 381 -14.08 -13.45 -26.91
CA ASP A 381 -13.83 -12.96 -28.29
C ASP A 381 -13.47 -11.47 -28.39
N LYS A 382 -13.50 -10.72 -27.27
CA LYS A 382 -13.24 -9.28 -27.25
C LYS A 382 -11.77 -8.93 -26.95
N ALA A 383 -11.00 -9.90 -26.46
CA ALA A 383 -9.62 -9.69 -26.07
C ALA A 383 -8.72 -9.40 -27.29
N LYS A 384 -7.82 -8.44 -27.12
CA LYS A 384 -6.78 -8.07 -28.08
C LYS A 384 -5.42 -8.29 -27.43
N PRO A 385 -4.68 -9.34 -27.80
CA PRO A 385 -3.39 -9.64 -27.18
C PRO A 385 -2.43 -8.45 -27.25
N LEU A 386 -1.70 -8.20 -26.15
CA LEU A 386 -0.51 -7.35 -26.22
C LEU A 386 0.54 -8.06 -27.06
N HIS A 387 1.24 -7.33 -27.92
CA HIS A 387 2.33 -7.88 -28.73
C HIS A 387 3.70 -7.49 -28.18
N PRO A 388 4.74 -8.28 -28.47
CA PRO A 388 6.10 -7.94 -28.04
C PRO A 388 6.60 -6.60 -28.57
N PRO A 389 7.56 -5.97 -27.86
CA PRO A 389 8.25 -4.78 -28.32
C PRO A 389 8.75 -4.91 -29.76
N THR A 390 8.58 -3.83 -30.53
CA THR A 390 8.90 -3.83 -31.96
C THR A 390 10.37 -3.54 -32.19
N LYS A 391 10.94 -4.00 -33.30
CA LYS A 391 12.33 -3.66 -33.65
C LYS A 391 12.42 -2.26 -34.24
N THR A 392 13.43 -1.50 -33.82
CA THR A 392 13.79 -0.19 -34.38
C THR A 392 15.11 -0.24 -35.15
N ASP A 393 15.23 0.58 -36.19
CA ASP A 393 16.46 0.73 -36.98
C ASP A 393 17.52 1.60 -36.28
N THR A 394 17.12 2.34 -35.23
CA THR A 394 17.98 3.23 -34.44
C THR A 394 18.12 2.68 -33.02
N PRO A 395 19.11 1.81 -32.75
CA PRO A 395 19.25 1.21 -31.44
C PRO A 395 19.72 2.22 -30.40
N GLU A 396 19.10 2.19 -29.23
CA GLU A 396 19.50 3.01 -28.07
C GLU A 396 20.44 2.22 -27.12
N PRO A 397 21.21 2.90 -26.24
CA PRO A 397 22.12 2.25 -25.33
C PRO A 397 21.47 1.18 -24.44
N ILE A 398 22.08 0.00 -24.40
CA ILE A 398 21.85 -1.00 -23.35
C ILE A 398 22.88 -0.84 -22.23
N LEU A 399 22.55 -1.41 -21.06
CA LEU A 399 23.51 -1.50 -19.96
C LEU A 399 24.72 -2.32 -20.37
N ARG A 400 25.91 -1.75 -20.17
CA ARG A 400 27.21 -2.36 -20.49
C ARG A 400 28.28 -1.86 -19.54
N SER A 401 29.25 -2.72 -19.22
CA SER A 401 30.42 -2.30 -18.45
C SER A 401 31.24 -1.25 -19.23
N GLY A 402 31.77 -0.25 -18.52
CA GLY A 402 32.71 0.70 -19.10
C GLY A 402 33.51 1.45 -18.05
N SER A 403 34.06 2.61 -18.41
CA SER A 403 34.87 3.44 -17.51
C SER A 403 34.12 4.71 -17.09
N LEU A 404 34.53 5.30 -15.96
CA LEU A 404 34.06 6.62 -15.53
C LEU A 404 34.21 7.67 -16.65
N ALA A 405 35.37 7.69 -17.33
CA ALA A 405 35.64 8.65 -18.38
C ALA A 405 34.70 8.49 -19.60
N SER A 406 34.43 7.26 -20.03
CA SER A 406 33.48 6.99 -21.11
C SER A 406 32.03 7.35 -20.77
N ALA A 407 31.70 7.38 -19.48
CA ALA A 407 30.41 7.80 -18.95
C ALA A 407 30.38 9.28 -18.53
N GLY A 408 31.42 10.07 -18.86
CA GLY A 408 31.48 11.49 -18.53
C GLY A 408 31.55 11.79 -17.03
N PHE A 409 32.21 10.94 -16.25
CA PHE A 409 32.51 11.18 -14.84
C PHE A 409 33.99 11.46 -14.60
N LYS A 410 34.28 12.29 -13.58
CA LYS A 410 35.62 12.53 -13.05
C LYS A 410 36.13 11.27 -12.34
N ALA A 411 37.45 11.11 -12.27
CA ALA A 411 38.06 10.08 -11.44
C ALA A 411 37.69 10.25 -9.96
N GLY A 412 37.62 9.15 -9.21
CA GLY A 412 37.31 9.16 -7.78
C GLY A 412 35.83 8.95 -7.41
N LEU A 413 34.90 9.01 -8.36
CA LEU A 413 33.47 8.78 -8.08
C LEU A 413 33.23 7.42 -7.41
N GLY A 414 33.81 6.34 -7.96
CA GLY A 414 33.63 5.00 -7.41
C GLY A 414 34.11 4.87 -5.96
N ASP A 415 35.24 5.51 -5.63
CA ASP A 415 35.79 5.49 -4.27
C ASP A 415 34.92 6.32 -3.32
N ALA A 416 34.45 7.49 -3.75
CA ALA A 416 33.56 8.33 -2.95
C ALA A 416 32.21 7.64 -2.66
N VAL A 417 31.61 7.00 -3.66
CA VAL A 417 30.35 6.25 -3.48
C VAL A 417 30.57 5.03 -2.59
N ARG A 418 31.69 4.31 -2.76
CA ARG A 418 32.03 3.15 -1.93
C ARG A 418 32.17 3.54 -0.47
N GLU A 419 32.88 4.61 -0.16
CA GLU A 419 33.05 5.11 1.21
C GLU A 419 31.69 5.40 1.87
N ILE A 420 30.79 6.09 1.14
CA ILE A 420 29.43 6.37 1.62
C ILE A 420 28.65 5.08 1.86
N CYS A 421 28.76 4.09 0.97
CA CYS A 421 28.04 2.82 1.09
C CYS A 421 28.61 1.93 2.20
N GLU A 422 29.92 1.92 2.44
CA GLU A 422 30.54 1.20 3.56
C GLU A 422 30.10 1.78 4.91
N GLU A 423 30.02 3.10 5.01
CA GLU A 423 29.44 3.77 6.19
C GLU A 423 27.96 3.42 6.34
N TRP A 424 27.19 3.49 5.24
CA TRP A 424 25.78 3.13 5.27
C TRP A 424 25.57 1.68 5.69
N ALA A 425 26.41 0.75 5.25
CA ALA A 425 26.29 -0.68 5.57
C ALA A 425 26.56 -1.01 7.05
N THR A 426 27.26 -0.12 7.76
CA THR A 426 27.70 -0.32 9.14
C THR A 426 27.02 0.60 10.15
N VAL A 427 26.22 1.57 9.70
CA VAL A 427 25.44 2.43 10.60
C VAL A 427 24.46 1.59 11.44
N ASP A 428 24.42 1.86 12.74
CA ASP A 428 23.43 1.31 13.64
C ASP A 428 22.25 2.27 13.76
N ASP A 429 21.27 2.10 12.87
CA ASP A 429 20.03 2.88 12.82
C ASP A 429 18.80 2.03 13.19
N GLY A 430 19.03 0.92 13.91
CA GLY A 430 18.03 -0.01 14.41
C GLY A 430 17.51 -1.04 13.41
N ALA A 431 17.69 -0.83 12.09
CA ALA A 431 17.13 -1.72 11.07
C ALA A 431 17.98 -1.87 9.81
N ASN A 432 19.21 -1.33 9.79
CA ASN A 432 20.12 -1.38 8.65
C ASN A 432 20.32 -2.80 8.10
N GLY A 433 20.03 -2.98 6.81
CA GLY A 433 20.13 -4.27 6.11
C GLY A 433 21.03 -4.19 4.88
N PRO A 434 21.56 -5.33 4.41
CA PRO A 434 22.48 -5.38 3.28
C PRO A 434 21.77 -4.97 1.99
N PHE A 435 22.55 -4.46 1.03
CA PHE A 435 22.05 -3.87 -0.20
C PHE A 435 23.05 -3.98 -1.36
N THR A 436 22.54 -3.84 -2.57
CA THR A 436 23.34 -3.73 -3.80
C THR A 436 23.01 -2.41 -4.47
N LEU A 437 24.04 -1.70 -4.96
CA LEU A 437 23.90 -0.42 -5.66
C LEU A 437 24.55 -0.50 -7.04
N MET A 438 23.83 0.00 -8.05
CA MET A 438 24.31 0.20 -9.41
C MET A 438 24.15 1.66 -9.83
N ILE A 439 25.18 2.21 -10.47
CA ILE A 439 25.15 3.52 -11.12
C ILE A 439 25.57 3.34 -12.57
N ALA A 440 24.76 3.87 -13.49
CA ALA A 440 25.05 3.92 -14.91
C ALA A 440 24.78 5.32 -15.47
N ARG A 441 25.40 5.64 -16.61
CA ARG A 441 25.05 6.82 -17.42
C ARG A 441 25.12 6.49 -18.89
N ASP A 442 24.10 6.83 -19.67
CA ASP A 442 24.04 6.55 -21.12
C ASP A 442 24.33 5.06 -21.44
N GLY A 443 23.81 4.16 -20.59
CA GLY A 443 24.02 2.72 -20.62
C GLY A 443 25.38 2.23 -20.10
N VAL A 444 26.31 3.11 -19.71
CA VAL A 444 27.62 2.71 -19.20
C VAL A 444 27.57 2.53 -17.68
N ILE A 445 27.72 1.30 -17.21
CA ILE A 445 27.81 0.98 -15.77
C ILE A 445 29.17 1.45 -15.25
N VAL A 446 29.14 2.29 -14.21
CA VAL A 446 30.33 2.88 -13.57
C VAL A 446 30.53 2.43 -12.12
N PHE A 447 29.49 1.88 -11.51
CA PHE A 447 29.52 1.32 -10.16
C PHE A 447 28.51 0.18 -10.07
N HIS A 448 28.90 -0.97 -9.53
CA HIS A 448 28.02 -2.10 -9.24
C HIS A 448 28.63 -2.93 -8.12
N GLU A 449 28.20 -2.70 -6.89
CA GLU A 449 28.78 -3.32 -5.70
C GLU A 449 27.69 -3.72 -4.70
N ALA A 450 27.97 -4.80 -3.96
CA ALA A 450 27.12 -5.31 -2.89
C ALA A 450 27.77 -5.02 -1.53
N PHE A 451 26.95 -4.58 -0.58
CA PHE A 451 27.39 -4.12 0.73
C PHE A 451 26.73 -4.95 1.83
N GLN A 452 27.58 -5.52 2.69
CA GLN A 452 27.15 -6.39 3.78
C GLN A 452 26.88 -5.59 5.05
N SER A 453 25.73 -5.83 5.68
CA SER A 453 25.43 -5.32 7.02
C SER A 453 25.70 -6.36 8.11
N PRO A 454 26.19 -5.95 9.30
CA PRO A 454 26.42 -6.86 10.42
C PRO A 454 25.17 -7.67 10.80
N GLY A 455 25.34 -8.96 11.08
CA GLY A 455 24.25 -9.84 11.54
C GLY A 455 23.33 -10.40 10.43
N TRP A 456 23.54 -10.01 9.18
CA TRP A 456 22.79 -10.54 8.03
C TRP A 456 23.56 -11.63 7.29
N GLU A 457 22.83 -12.47 6.56
CA GLU A 457 23.43 -13.41 5.61
C GLU A 457 24.11 -12.64 4.45
N PRO A 458 25.16 -13.20 3.84
CA PRO A 458 25.86 -12.57 2.71
C PRO A 458 24.92 -12.25 1.53
N VAL A 459 25.14 -11.09 0.90
CA VAL A 459 24.53 -10.71 -0.38
C VAL A 459 25.59 -10.52 -1.47
N ASP A 460 25.17 -10.64 -2.72
CA ASP A 460 25.98 -10.45 -3.92
C ASP A 460 25.24 -9.62 -4.99
N LEU A 461 25.86 -9.45 -6.15
CA LEU A 461 25.32 -8.65 -7.26
C LEU A 461 24.05 -9.25 -7.88
N GLU A 462 23.85 -10.57 -7.75
CA GLU A 462 22.68 -11.28 -8.29
C GLU A 462 21.55 -11.40 -7.25
N THR A 463 21.81 -10.97 -6.01
CA THR A 463 20.83 -11.02 -4.93
C THR A 463 19.60 -10.20 -5.30
N LYS A 464 18.43 -10.81 -5.10
CA LYS A 464 17.14 -10.16 -5.34
C LYS A 464 16.52 -9.62 -4.08
N TYR A 465 15.79 -8.53 -4.27
CA TYR A 465 15.18 -7.74 -3.22
C TYR A 465 13.71 -7.53 -3.52
N TYR A 466 12.89 -7.61 -2.48
CA TYR A 466 11.53 -7.14 -2.55
C TYR A 466 11.56 -5.61 -2.65
N VAL A 467 11.15 -5.06 -3.79
CA VAL A 467 11.33 -3.62 -4.08
C VAL A 467 10.14 -2.77 -3.65
N ALA A 468 9.12 -3.38 -3.03
CA ALA A 468 7.89 -2.73 -2.62
C ALA A 468 7.32 -1.85 -3.76
N SER A 469 7.12 -0.56 -3.50
CA SER A 469 6.40 0.35 -4.40
C SER A 469 7.13 0.72 -5.71
N ILE A 470 8.41 0.38 -5.89
CA ILE A 470 9.05 0.46 -7.23
C ILE A 470 8.28 -0.38 -8.26
N SER A 471 7.55 -1.41 -7.81
CA SER A 471 6.62 -2.18 -8.66
C SER A 471 5.64 -1.30 -9.44
N LYS A 472 5.24 -0.13 -8.91
CA LYS A 472 4.34 0.81 -9.60
C LYS A 472 4.99 1.43 -10.83
N ALA A 473 6.26 1.79 -10.74
CA ALA A 473 7.02 2.30 -11.88
C ALA A 473 7.14 1.22 -12.97
N VAL A 474 7.49 0.00 -12.57
CA VAL A 474 7.56 -1.15 -13.50
C VAL A 474 6.20 -1.44 -14.14
N SER A 475 5.11 -1.29 -13.38
CA SER A 475 3.75 -1.43 -13.91
C SER A 475 3.37 -0.35 -14.90
N GLY A 476 3.83 0.89 -14.67
CA GLY A 476 3.69 1.99 -15.63
C GLY A 476 4.39 1.69 -16.96
N LEU A 477 5.56 1.04 -16.92
CA LEU A 477 6.28 0.60 -18.12
C LEU A 477 5.48 -0.44 -18.93
N LEU A 478 4.95 -1.48 -18.28
CA LEU A 478 4.10 -2.45 -18.97
C LEU A 478 2.83 -1.78 -19.53
N PHE A 479 2.20 -0.89 -18.77
CA PHE A 479 1.01 -0.17 -19.24
C PHE A 479 1.31 0.76 -20.41
N ALA A 480 2.52 1.33 -20.49
CA ALA A 480 2.97 2.13 -21.62
C ALA A 480 2.92 1.34 -22.95
N GLU A 481 3.20 0.04 -22.93
CA GLU A 481 3.09 -0.81 -24.11
C GLU A 481 1.63 -0.93 -24.59
N PHE A 482 0.66 -1.02 -23.66
CA PHE A 482 -0.77 -1.00 -23.98
C PHE A 482 -1.20 0.34 -24.62
N LEU A 483 -0.69 1.47 -24.11
CA LEU A 483 -0.95 2.80 -24.67
C LEU A 483 -0.34 2.90 -26.09
N SER A 484 0.91 2.48 -26.25
CA SER A 484 1.66 2.54 -27.51
C SER A 484 0.98 1.72 -28.62
N GLN A 485 0.42 0.57 -28.28
CA GLN A 485 -0.29 -0.31 -29.21
C GLN A 485 -1.77 0.07 -29.40
N GLY A 486 -2.25 1.12 -28.72
CA GLY A 486 -3.64 1.58 -28.81
C GLY A 486 -4.66 0.55 -28.28
N LEU A 487 -4.24 -0.32 -27.36
CA LEU A 487 -5.10 -1.33 -26.74
C LEU A 487 -5.95 -0.74 -25.62
N LEU A 488 -5.39 0.24 -24.89
CA LEU A 488 -6.04 0.99 -23.81
C LEU A 488 -5.66 2.46 -23.94
N SER A 489 -6.48 3.34 -23.35
CA SER A 489 -6.19 4.75 -23.18
C SER A 489 -6.23 5.14 -21.70
N LEU A 490 -5.55 6.22 -21.33
CA LEU A 490 -5.54 6.71 -19.95
C LEU A 490 -6.94 7.07 -19.43
N ASP A 491 -7.79 7.61 -20.28
CA ASP A 491 -9.12 8.08 -19.87
C ASP A 491 -10.22 7.04 -20.11
N ASP A 492 -9.87 5.80 -20.47
CA ASP A 492 -10.82 4.71 -20.56
C ASP A 492 -11.43 4.45 -19.16
N PRO A 493 -12.77 4.46 -19.04
CA PRO A 493 -13.43 4.10 -17.79
C PRO A 493 -13.27 2.60 -17.55
N ILE A 494 -12.82 2.21 -16.34
CA ILE A 494 -12.59 0.80 -16.02
C ILE A 494 -13.86 -0.04 -16.11
N GLY A 495 -15.04 0.59 -15.99
CA GLY A 495 -16.35 -0.03 -16.16
C GLY A 495 -16.60 -0.66 -17.53
N GLU A 496 -15.85 -0.26 -18.57
CA GLU A 496 -15.93 -0.91 -19.89
C GLU A 496 -15.41 -2.35 -19.87
N TYR A 497 -14.54 -2.66 -18.90
CA TYR A 497 -13.88 -3.96 -18.75
C TYR A 497 -14.33 -4.70 -17.48
N LEU A 498 -14.67 -3.94 -16.43
CA LEU A 498 -15.06 -4.42 -15.11
C LEU A 498 -16.53 -4.01 -14.86
N PRO A 499 -17.53 -4.86 -15.21
CA PRO A 499 -18.93 -4.45 -15.36
C PRO A 499 -19.63 -4.00 -14.07
N ASP A 500 -19.02 -4.24 -12.91
CA ASP A 500 -19.53 -3.79 -11.61
C ASP A 500 -19.19 -2.32 -11.33
N PHE A 501 -18.38 -1.69 -12.18
CA PHE A 501 -18.04 -0.27 -12.10
C PHE A 501 -18.86 0.56 -13.10
N PRO A 502 -19.24 1.80 -12.75
CA PRO A 502 -19.91 2.69 -13.68
C PRO A 502 -18.98 3.11 -14.83
N VAL A 503 -19.55 3.18 -16.04
CA VAL A 503 -18.84 3.65 -17.25
C VAL A 503 -18.90 5.18 -17.38
N THR A 504 -19.94 5.81 -16.83
CA THR A 504 -20.18 7.25 -16.95
C THR A 504 -20.60 7.86 -15.62
N GLY A 505 -20.44 9.17 -15.49
CA GLY A 505 -20.86 9.93 -14.30
C GLY A 505 -19.70 10.16 -13.32
N PRO A 506 -19.97 10.86 -12.20
CA PRO A 506 -18.93 11.31 -11.27
C PRO A 506 -18.19 10.16 -10.59
N LYS A 507 -18.80 8.98 -10.52
CA LYS A 507 -18.20 7.77 -9.97
C LYS A 507 -17.44 6.95 -11.01
N ALA A 508 -17.45 7.28 -12.30
CA ALA A 508 -16.72 6.50 -13.30
C ALA A 508 -15.19 6.64 -13.11
N ILE A 509 -14.54 5.56 -12.67
CA ILE A 509 -13.09 5.53 -12.47
C ILE A 509 -12.38 5.30 -13.80
N THR A 510 -11.34 6.09 -14.10
CA THR A 510 -10.49 5.90 -15.29
C THR A 510 -9.16 5.21 -14.97
N LEU A 511 -8.49 4.66 -15.99
CA LEU A 511 -7.13 4.13 -15.85
C LEU A 511 -6.13 5.20 -15.35
N ARG A 512 -6.29 6.46 -15.76
CA ARG A 512 -5.50 7.60 -15.25
C ARG A 512 -5.67 7.74 -13.75
N GLN A 513 -6.90 7.65 -13.23
CA GLN A 513 -7.14 7.73 -11.79
C GLN A 513 -6.51 6.55 -11.04
N CYS A 514 -6.59 5.34 -11.62
CA CYS A 514 -5.95 4.14 -11.09
C CYS A 514 -4.44 4.28 -10.88
N PHE A 515 -3.73 4.83 -11.88
CA PHE A 515 -2.27 5.01 -11.81
C PHE A 515 -1.84 6.27 -11.04
N THR A 516 -2.72 7.24 -10.83
CA THR A 516 -2.40 8.53 -10.17
C THR A 516 -2.90 8.66 -8.73
N HIS A 517 -3.41 7.58 -8.13
CA HIS A 517 -3.93 7.56 -6.75
C HIS A 517 -5.11 8.50 -6.51
N THR A 518 -5.94 8.72 -7.54
CA THR A 518 -7.10 9.61 -7.47
C THR A 518 -8.42 8.84 -7.63
N THR A 519 -8.43 7.54 -7.35
CA THR A 519 -9.64 6.70 -7.39
C THR A 519 -10.57 6.90 -6.18
N GLY A 520 -10.10 7.58 -5.13
CA GLY A 520 -10.76 7.67 -3.83
C GLY A 520 -10.44 6.51 -2.88
N PHE A 521 -10.01 5.35 -3.40
CA PHE A 521 -9.60 4.22 -2.56
C PHE A 521 -8.35 4.56 -1.74
N GLU A 522 -8.29 4.05 -0.51
CA GLU A 522 -7.13 4.17 0.37
C GLU A 522 -6.35 2.86 0.45
N GLY A 523 -5.19 2.84 1.10
CA GLY A 523 -4.49 1.61 1.49
C GLY A 523 -3.97 0.70 0.36
N HIS A 524 -3.18 -0.31 0.75
CA HIS A 524 -2.64 -1.33 -0.16
C HIS A 524 -3.41 -2.66 -0.06
N TRP A 525 -4.72 -2.57 0.21
CA TRP A 525 -5.61 -3.61 0.73
C TRP A 525 -5.27 -5.06 0.39
N THR A 526 -5.24 -5.88 1.44
CA THR A 526 -5.32 -7.35 1.44
C THR A 526 -6.78 -7.82 1.59
N LEU A 527 -7.70 -7.27 0.78
CA LEU A 527 -9.11 -7.63 0.89
C LEU A 527 -9.34 -9.07 0.39
N GLY A 528 -9.80 -9.94 1.28
CA GLY A 528 -10.29 -11.29 0.94
C GLY A 528 -9.29 -12.42 1.19
N GLN A 529 -9.81 -13.66 1.21
CA GLN A 529 -8.98 -14.83 0.98
C GLN A 529 -8.21 -14.63 -0.33
N GLY A 530 -6.89 -14.79 -0.29
CA GLY A 530 -6.02 -14.56 -1.44
C GLY A 530 -5.56 -13.11 -1.68
N GLY A 531 -6.02 -12.08 -0.97
CA GLY A 531 -5.48 -10.70 -1.10
C GLY A 531 -5.38 -10.19 -2.57
N PRO A 532 -4.25 -9.59 -3.01
CA PRO A 532 -4.08 -9.11 -4.40
C PRO A 532 -4.16 -10.23 -5.45
N TRP A 533 -4.12 -11.49 -5.01
CA TRP A 533 -4.21 -12.68 -5.87
C TRP A 533 -5.66 -13.08 -6.17
N ASN A 534 -6.65 -12.52 -5.49
CA ASN A 534 -8.05 -12.85 -5.72
C ASN A 534 -8.50 -12.39 -7.13
N PRO A 535 -8.87 -13.31 -8.06
CA PRO A 535 -9.23 -12.98 -9.44
C PRO A 535 -10.53 -12.17 -9.57
N TYR A 536 -11.32 -12.08 -8.50
CA TYR A 536 -12.56 -11.30 -8.40
C TYR A 536 -12.43 -10.12 -7.43
N LEU A 537 -11.20 -9.64 -7.17
CA LEU A 537 -10.98 -8.48 -6.30
C LEU A 537 -11.66 -7.20 -6.82
N ASP A 538 -11.76 -7.04 -8.13
CA ASP A 538 -12.50 -5.96 -8.78
C ASP A 538 -13.98 -5.95 -8.39
N ASN A 539 -14.66 -7.11 -8.43
CA ASN A 539 -16.04 -7.23 -7.97
C ASN A 539 -16.19 -6.84 -6.49
N LEU A 540 -15.17 -7.14 -5.68
CA LEU A 540 -15.16 -6.74 -4.28
C LEU A 540 -14.91 -5.23 -4.11
N ALA A 541 -13.98 -4.65 -4.88
CA ALA A 541 -13.71 -3.23 -4.84
C ALA A 541 -14.95 -2.41 -5.28
N ALA A 542 -15.72 -2.91 -6.25
CA ALA A 542 -16.98 -2.29 -6.67
C ALA A 542 -18.03 -2.25 -5.54
N GLN A 543 -18.03 -3.24 -4.63
CA GLN A 543 -18.96 -3.26 -3.50
C GLN A 543 -18.68 -2.13 -2.50
N ILE A 544 -17.40 -1.85 -2.28
CA ILE A 544 -16.95 -0.76 -1.40
C ILE A 544 -17.13 0.60 -2.08
N MET A 545 -16.96 0.67 -3.41
CA MET A 545 -17.14 1.89 -4.20
C MET A 545 -18.46 2.62 -3.98
N ASN A 546 -19.51 1.89 -3.61
CA ASN A 546 -20.82 2.46 -3.38
C ASN A 546 -20.91 3.25 -2.05
N GLU A 547 -19.91 3.16 -1.19
CA GLU A 547 -19.75 3.90 0.07
C GLU A 547 -18.93 5.17 -0.18
N ASP A 548 -19.53 6.38 -0.16
CA ASP A 548 -18.95 7.75 -0.16
C ASP A 548 -17.62 8.02 -0.93
N LEU A 549 -17.28 7.15 -1.88
CA LEU A 549 -16.07 7.22 -2.67
C LEU A 549 -16.28 8.21 -3.80
N GLU A 550 -15.42 9.21 -3.83
CA GLU A 550 -15.47 10.33 -4.77
C GLU A 550 -14.18 10.36 -5.62
N PRO A 551 -14.15 9.65 -6.77
CA PRO A 551 -13.02 9.67 -7.68
C PRO A 551 -12.67 11.10 -8.15
N GLY A 552 -11.37 11.40 -8.21
CA GLY A 552 -10.86 12.69 -8.65
C GLY A 552 -10.98 13.84 -7.64
N GLN A 553 -11.45 13.60 -6.42
CA GLN A 553 -11.52 14.65 -5.39
C GLN A 553 -10.20 14.80 -4.62
N GLU A 554 -9.54 13.69 -4.29
CA GLU A 554 -8.34 13.70 -3.45
C GLU A 554 -7.25 12.77 -4.00
N PHE A 555 -6.00 13.10 -3.70
CA PHE A 555 -4.90 12.16 -3.85
C PHE A 555 -4.79 11.29 -2.59
N LYS A 556 -5.00 9.99 -2.75
CA LYS A 556 -4.93 8.99 -1.68
C LYS A 556 -4.04 7.84 -2.13
N TYR A 557 -2.76 7.87 -1.73
CA TYR A 557 -1.78 6.86 -2.13
C TYR A 557 -2.25 5.45 -1.78
N ASN A 558 -2.43 4.60 -2.79
CA ASN A 558 -3.07 3.30 -2.62
C ASN A 558 -2.51 2.22 -3.58
N GLY A 559 -2.85 0.96 -3.30
CA GLY A 559 -2.54 -0.19 -4.16
C GLY A 559 -3.73 -0.68 -4.98
N ILE A 560 -4.96 -0.34 -4.60
CA ILE A 560 -6.18 -0.82 -5.26
C ILE A 560 -6.26 -0.33 -6.70
N GLY A 561 -6.00 0.95 -6.95
CA GLY A 561 -6.05 1.51 -8.30
C GLY A 561 -5.18 0.73 -9.28
N PHE A 562 -3.96 0.39 -8.85
CA PHE A 562 -3.04 -0.45 -9.63
C PHE A 562 -3.56 -1.88 -9.83
N ILE A 563 -4.19 -2.50 -8.83
CA ILE A 563 -4.77 -3.83 -9.00
C ILE A 563 -5.95 -3.79 -9.99
N LEU A 564 -6.82 -2.77 -9.90
CA LEU A 564 -7.93 -2.58 -10.83
C LEU A 564 -7.42 -2.37 -12.26
N ALA A 565 -6.40 -1.54 -12.46
CA ALA A 565 -5.75 -1.39 -13.76
C ALA A 565 -5.18 -2.72 -14.29
N GLY A 566 -4.56 -3.53 -13.42
CA GLY A 566 -4.13 -4.88 -13.76
C GLY A 566 -5.29 -5.77 -14.24
N ARG A 567 -6.44 -5.73 -13.55
CA ARG A 567 -7.63 -6.49 -13.99
C ARG A 567 -8.16 -6.02 -15.34
N VAL A 568 -8.13 -4.72 -15.62
CA VAL A 568 -8.47 -4.18 -16.93
C VAL A 568 -7.51 -4.73 -18.00
N MET A 569 -6.21 -4.68 -17.76
CA MET A 569 -5.18 -5.21 -18.67
C MET A 569 -5.36 -6.71 -18.94
N GLU A 570 -5.72 -7.50 -17.93
CA GLU A 570 -6.01 -8.93 -18.08
C GLU A 570 -7.24 -9.22 -18.95
N ILE A 571 -8.33 -8.46 -18.74
CA ILE A 571 -9.55 -8.61 -19.56
C ILE A 571 -9.31 -8.13 -20.99
N ALA A 572 -8.63 -6.99 -21.16
CA ALA A 572 -8.35 -6.38 -22.45
C ALA A 572 -7.43 -7.25 -23.31
N SER A 573 -6.36 -7.81 -22.72
CA SER A 573 -5.40 -8.67 -23.43
C SER A 573 -5.85 -10.13 -23.53
N GLY A 574 -6.64 -10.59 -22.57
CA GLY A 574 -6.95 -12.00 -22.39
C GLY A 574 -5.84 -12.83 -21.72
N THR A 575 -4.75 -12.19 -21.31
CA THR A 575 -3.56 -12.82 -20.71
C THR A 575 -3.44 -12.38 -19.26
N ASN A 576 -3.03 -13.29 -18.35
CA ASN A 576 -2.85 -12.90 -16.95
C ASN A 576 -1.69 -11.90 -16.79
N ILE A 577 -1.71 -11.14 -15.70
CA ILE A 577 -0.75 -10.06 -15.54
C ILE A 577 0.70 -10.55 -15.36
N GLN A 578 0.90 -11.70 -14.72
CA GLN A 578 2.24 -12.24 -14.46
C GLN A 578 2.92 -12.67 -15.77
N ARG A 579 2.16 -13.27 -16.70
CA ARG A 579 2.65 -13.62 -18.02
C ARG A 579 2.94 -12.39 -18.87
N LEU A 580 2.09 -11.37 -18.84
CA LEU A 580 2.35 -10.10 -19.53
C LEU A 580 3.68 -9.47 -19.10
N PHE A 581 3.94 -9.39 -17.79
CA PHE A 581 5.23 -8.89 -17.31
C PHE A 581 6.42 -9.72 -17.80
N HIS A 582 6.30 -11.05 -17.74
CA HIS A 582 7.40 -11.94 -18.10
C HIS A 582 7.67 -11.94 -19.62
N GLU A 583 6.63 -12.07 -20.42
CA GLU A 583 6.73 -12.22 -21.88
C GLU A 583 6.99 -10.90 -22.60
N GLU A 584 6.33 -9.82 -22.17
CA GLU A 584 6.33 -8.55 -22.91
C GLU A 584 7.33 -7.52 -22.35
N LEU A 585 7.64 -7.58 -21.05
CA LEU A 585 8.59 -6.64 -20.44
C LEU A 585 9.94 -7.29 -20.05
N PHE A 586 9.94 -8.37 -19.27
CA PHE A 586 11.17 -8.91 -18.67
C PHE A 586 12.03 -9.66 -19.68
N ASN A 587 11.45 -10.61 -20.42
CA ASN A 587 12.17 -11.37 -21.43
C ASN A 587 12.80 -10.46 -22.50
N PRO A 588 12.09 -9.46 -23.05
CA PRO A 588 12.68 -8.53 -24.03
C PRO A 588 13.81 -7.66 -23.45
N LEU A 589 13.76 -7.32 -22.15
CA LEU A 589 14.86 -6.65 -21.44
C LEU A 589 16.01 -7.59 -21.04
N GLY A 590 15.89 -8.90 -21.30
CA GLY A 590 16.87 -9.90 -20.88
C GLY A 590 16.91 -10.10 -19.36
N ILE A 591 15.78 -9.90 -18.68
CA ILE A 591 15.57 -10.17 -17.26
C ILE A 591 15.00 -11.59 -17.15
N LYS A 592 15.81 -12.55 -16.70
CA LYS A 592 15.47 -13.98 -16.76
C LYS A 592 14.79 -14.52 -15.52
N ASP A 593 15.06 -13.90 -14.37
CA ASP A 593 14.71 -14.47 -13.08
C ASP A 593 14.15 -13.39 -12.17
N ALA A 594 13.02 -12.82 -12.59
CA ALA A 594 12.29 -11.82 -11.84
C ALA A 594 10.86 -12.32 -11.59
N SER A 595 10.29 -11.90 -10.47
CA SER A 595 8.88 -12.14 -10.19
C SER A 595 8.19 -10.83 -9.83
N ILE A 596 7.03 -10.64 -10.45
CA ILE A 596 6.07 -9.61 -10.10
C ILE A 596 4.70 -10.23 -10.30
N MET A 597 3.83 -9.86 -9.39
CA MET A 597 2.79 -10.77 -8.96
C MET A 597 1.47 -9.95 -8.94
N SER A 598 1.57 -8.65 -8.65
CA SER A 598 0.57 -7.58 -8.82
C SER A 598 1.28 -6.26 -9.12
N LEU A 599 0.55 -5.29 -9.69
CA LEU A 599 1.11 -3.99 -10.10
C LEU A 599 1.54 -3.09 -8.93
N GLY A 600 1.08 -3.37 -7.71
CA GLY A 600 1.20 -2.44 -6.58
C GLY A 600 2.55 -2.46 -5.87
N THR A 601 2.99 -3.63 -5.40
CA THR A 601 4.11 -3.72 -4.43
C THR A 601 4.96 -4.98 -4.54
N SER A 602 4.71 -5.88 -5.48
CA SER A 602 5.15 -7.28 -5.38
C SER A 602 6.46 -7.67 -6.08
N GLY A 603 7.15 -6.70 -6.69
CA GLY A 603 8.36 -6.95 -7.48
C GLY A 603 9.52 -7.49 -6.66
N ILE A 604 10.19 -8.50 -7.20
CA ILE A 604 11.43 -9.07 -6.68
C ILE A 604 12.48 -8.98 -7.78
N PHE A 605 13.46 -8.09 -7.58
CA PHE A 605 14.43 -7.70 -8.60
C PHE A 605 15.85 -7.58 -8.03
N SER A 606 16.86 -7.82 -8.86
CA SER A 606 18.25 -7.41 -8.58
C SER A 606 18.45 -5.91 -8.85
N ALA A 607 19.59 -5.35 -8.42
CA ALA A 607 19.94 -3.98 -8.76
C ALA A 607 20.08 -3.76 -10.27
N GLU A 608 20.58 -4.76 -11.01
CA GLU A 608 20.70 -4.71 -12.47
C GLU A 608 19.33 -4.68 -13.15
N ASP A 609 18.37 -5.49 -12.68
CA ASP A 609 17.01 -5.50 -13.25
C ASP A 609 16.34 -4.13 -13.08
N ILE A 610 16.49 -3.52 -11.90
CA ILE A 610 16.00 -2.16 -11.63
C ILE A 610 16.68 -1.15 -12.55
N ALA A 611 17.99 -1.28 -12.77
CA ALA A 611 18.74 -0.42 -13.67
C ALA A 611 18.29 -0.56 -15.14
N LYS A 612 17.86 -1.75 -15.58
CA LYS A 612 17.31 -1.95 -16.93
C LYS A 612 16.02 -1.16 -17.13
N PHE A 613 15.13 -1.16 -16.12
CA PHE A 613 13.93 -0.30 -16.14
C PHE A 613 14.31 1.18 -16.18
N GLY A 614 15.30 1.58 -15.37
CA GLY A 614 15.81 2.96 -15.37
C GLY A 614 16.42 3.37 -16.71
N GLN A 615 17.16 2.48 -17.36
CA GLN A 615 17.74 2.73 -18.69
C GLN A 615 16.67 2.80 -19.78
N LEU A 616 15.63 1.96 -19.72
CA LEU A 616 14.48 2.04 -20.62
C LEU A 616 13.79 3.40 -20.51
N LEU A 617 13.60 3.91 -19.28
CA LEU A 617 13.08 5.26 -19.03
C LEU A 617 14.02 6.35 -19.58
N SER A 618 15.32 6.24 -19.31
CA SER A 618 16.33 7.18 -19.81
C SER A 618 16.35 7.25 -21.35
N ASN A 619 16.06 6.14 -22.02
CA ASN A 619 15.99 6.04 -23.48
C ASN A 619 14.57 6.28 -24.03
N LYS A 620 13.64 6.77 -23.22
CA LYS A 620 12.26 7.09 -23.63
C LYS A 620 11.49 5.92 -24.26
N GLY A 621 11.71 4.70 -23.77
CA GLY A 621 10.96 3.52 -24.22
C GLY A 621 11.67 2.62 -25.22
N THR A 622 12.94 2.91 -25.56
CA THR A 622 13.78 2.00 -26.36
C THR A 622 14.87 1.34 -25.52
N TYR A 623 15.14 0.05 -25.70
CA TYR A 623 16.27 -0.64 -25.09
C TYR A 623 16.97 -1.52 -26.13
N GLY A 624 18.17 -1.11 -26.55
CA GLY A 624 18.83 -1.75 -27.69
C GLY A 624 18.04 -1.51 -28.97
N ASP A 625 17.81 -2.55 -29.75
CA ASP A 625 17.01 -2.50 -30.98
C ASP A 625 15.51 -2.70 -30.73
N LEU A 626 15.03 -2.65 -29.48
CA LEU A 626 13.63 -2.89 -29.11
C LEU A 626 12.94 -1.62 -28.63
N LEU A 627 11.82 -1.27 -29.26
CA LEU A 627 10.91 -0.19 -28.91
C LEU A 627 9.70 -0.76 -28.17
N PHE A 628 9.60 -0.46 -26.89
CA PHE A 628 8.49 -0.85 -26.00
C PHE A 628 7.33 0.13 -26.12
N PHE A 629 7.63 1.42 -26.06
CA PHE A 629 6.65 2.50 -26.19
C PHE A 629 7.27 3.74 -26.83
N THR A 630 6.43 4.56 -27.48
CA THR A 630 6.87 5.74 -28.22
C THR A 630 7.17 6.94 -27.32
N ASP A 631 7.87 7.93 -27.87
CA ASP A 631 8.12 9.22 -27.21
C ASP A 631 6.82 9.90 -26.78
N GLU A 632 5.75 9.83 -27.58
CA GLU A 632 4.45 10.40 -27.21
C GLU A 632 3.86 9.73 -25.96
N VAL A 633 4.00 8.41 -25.85
CA VAL A 633 3.58 7.68 -24.66
C VAL A 633 4.48 8.00 -23.47
N TYR A 634 5.79 8.10 -23.69
CA TYR A 634 6.74 8.49 -22.65
C TYR A 634 6.34 9.82 -21.98
N GLU A 635 5.94 10.83 -22.76
CA GLU A 635 5.45 12.10 -22.22
C GLU A 635 4.16 11.96 -21.40
N GLU A 636 3.34 10.94 -21.64
CA GLU A 636 2.18 10.61 -20.82
C GLU A 636 2.54 9.92 -19.49
N LEU A 637 3.68 9.23 -19.42
CA LEU A 637 4.14 8.58 -18.18
C LEU A 637 4.69 9.58 -17.15
N LEU A 638 5.24 10.69 -17.62
CA LEU A 638 5.91 11.68 -16.78
C LEU A 638 4.96 12.27 -15.72
N PRO A 639 5.47 12.63 -14.52
CA PRO A 639 4.64 13.28 -13.52
C PRO A 639 4.12 14.63 -14.00
N LYS A 640 2.78 14.76 -14.01
CA LYS A 640 2.05 15.97 -14.39
C LYS A 640 1.25 16.49 -13.21
N ARG A 641 0.92 17.78 -13.24
CA ARG A 641 0.05 18.41 -12.23
C ARG A 641 -1.34 17.78 -12.30
N LEU A 642 -1.73 17.10 -11.23
CA LEU A 642 -3.01 16.40 -11.17
C LEU A 642 -4.20 17.35 -11.21
N GLY A 643 -4.05 18.58 -10.69
CA GLY A 643 -5.04 19.66 -10.76
C GLY A 643 -5.48 20.06 -12.17
N ASP A 644 -4.70 19.72 -13.20
CA ASP A 644 -5.06 19.99 -14.59
C ASP A 644 -6.17 19.03 -15.09
N HIS A 645 -6.27 17.86 -14.48
CA HIS A 645 -7.31 16.86 -14.74
C HIS A 645 -8.38 16.83 -13.62
N TYR A 646 -7.95 17.06 -12.38
CA TYR A 646 -8.74 16.90 -11.16
C TYR A 646 -8.56 18.13 -10.26
N PRO A 647 -9.31 19.24 -10.50
CA PRO A 647 -9.06 20.54 -9.86
C PRO A 647 -8.94 20.50 -8.33
N GLU A 648 -9.73 19.64 -7.67
CA GLU A 648 -9.76 19.50 -6.20
C GLU A 648 -8.49 18.88 -5.61
N VAL A 649 -7.72 18.13 -6.42
CA VAL A 649 -6.43 17.53 -6.00
C VAL A 649 -5.31 18.57 -5.89
N GLY A 650 -5.44 19.71 -6.59
CA GLY A 650 -4.50 20.83 -6.52
C GLY A 650 -3.17 20.58 -7.24
N ASP A 651 -2.09 21.16 -6.71
CA ASP A 651 -0.78 21.26 -7.39
C ASP A 651 0.08 19.98 -7.32
N ARG A 652 -0.45 18.89 -6.78
CA ARG A 652 0.32 17.65 -6.64
C ARG A 652 0.72 17.12 -8.02
N GLU A 653 2.00 16.81 -8.20
CA GLU A 653 2.49 16.14 -9.40
C GLU A 653 2.61 14.63 -9.16
N TYR A 654 2.11 13.83 -10.10
CA TYR A 654 2.29 12.37 -10.11
C TYR A 654 2.13 11.84 -11.53
N GLY A 655 2.89 10.81 -11.89
CA GLY A 655 2.90 10.21 -13.23
C GLY A 655 2.21 8.86 -13.26
N ILE A 656 2.44 8.09 -14.32
CA ILE A 656 1.90 6.73 -14.43
C ILE A 656 2.85 5.78 -13.70
N GLY A 657 2.60 5.62 -12.40
CA GLY A 657 3.47 4.82 -11.51
C GLY A 657 4.83 5.46 -11.22
N LEU A 658 5.01 6.74 -11.57
CA LEU A 658 6.27 7.48 -11.45
C LEU A 658 6.08 8.76 -10.65
N SER A 659 7.13 9.19 -9.95
CA SER A 659 7.16 10.43 -9.17
C SER A 659 8.50 11.15 -9.37
N TRP A 660 8.51 12.46 -9.13
CA TRP A 660 9.75 13.20 -8.95
C TRP A 660 10.39 12.80 -7.62
N MET A 661 11.65 12.37 -7.67
CA MET A 661 12.39 11.87 -6.51
C MET A 661 13.16 12.97 -5.78
N ASN A 662 13.24 14.15 -6.37
CA ASN A 662 13.78 15.37 -5.79
C ASN A 662 12.77 16.51 -5.91
N GLY A 663 11.98 16.67 -4.85
CA GLY A 663 11.21 17.87 -4.49
C GLY A 663 11.84 18.56 -3.27
N PRO A 664 11.40 19.76 -2.88
CA PRO A 664 12.23 20.81 -2.26
C PRO A 664 12.65 20.48 -0.81
N GLU A 665 13.74 19.73 -0.65
CA GLU A 665 14.35 19.51 0.67
C GLU A 665 15.76 20.10 0.79
N ILE A 666 16.23 20.82 -0.23
CA ILE A 666 17.46 21.59 -0.12
C ILE A 666 17.20 23.08 -0.06
N PRO A 667 17.70 23.75 1.00
CA PRO A 667 17.63 25.19 1.13
C PRO A 667 18.09 25.86 -0.15
N GLU A 668 17.36 26.89 -0.59
CA GLU A 668 17.69 27.73 -1.75
C GLU A 668 19.16 28.21 -1.73
N SER A 669 19.76 28.34 -0.54
CA SER A 669 21.16 28.72 -0.33
C SER A 669 22.19 27.68 -0.78
N GLU A 670 21.78 26.44 -1.00
CA GLU A 670 22.63 25.31 -1.42
C GLU A 670 22.34 24.88 -2.87
N GLN A 671 21.44 25.57 -3.58
CA GLN A 671 21.13 25.33 -4.98
C GLN A 671 22.10 26.14 -5.87
N GLU A 672 22.97 25.47 -6.64
CA GLU A 672 23.81 26.12 -7.66
C GLU A 672 23.13 26.07 -9.04
N GLU A 673 23.08 27.20 -9.75
CA GLU A 673 22.45 27.31 -11.07
C GLU A 673 23.19 26.45 -12.12
N GLY A 674 22.49 25.53 -12.80
CA GLY A 674 23.07 24.60 -13.78
C GLY A 674 23.67 23.29 -13.20
N ALA A 675 23.45 23.01 -11.92
CA ALA A 675 23.87 21.77 -11.28
C ALA A 675 22.90 20.59 -11.58
N TYR A 676 23.43 19.37 -11.82
CA TYR A 676 22.64 18.11 -11.82
C TYR A 676 21.82 17.92 -10.54
N TYR A 677 22.22 18.55 -9.43
CA TYR A 677 21.41 18.59 -8.21
C TYR A 677 19.99 19.17 -8.44
N ASN A 678 19.84 20.07 -9.42
CA ASN A 678 18.56 20.68 -9.81
C ASN A 678 17.83 19.91 -10.92
N GLU A 679 18.42 18.85 -11.48
CA GLU A 679 17.78 18.02 -12.51
C GLU A 679 16.66 17.22 -11.87
N ARG A 680 15.43 17.26 -12.39
CA ARG A 680 14.34 16.42 -11.87
C ARG A 680 14.64 14.93 -12.13
N MET A 681 14.85 14.19 -11.05
CA MET A 681 15.07 12.75 -11.04
C MET A 681 13.72 12.03 -11.07
N LEU A 682 13.50 11.24 -12.11
CA LEU A 682 12.32 10.40 -12.28
C LEU A 682 12.51 9.07 -11.55
N GLY A 683 11.48 8.58 -10.86
CA GLY A 683 11.58 7.28 -10.20
C GLY A 683 10.35 6.92 -9.39
N HIS A 684 10.54 6.15 -8.33
CA HIS A 684 9.50 5.90 -7.33
C HIS A 684 10.10 5.55 -5.97
N GLY A 685 9.51 6.07 -4.88
CA GLY A 685 9.90 5.72 -3.51
C GLY A 685 9.63 4.25 -3.16
N SER A 686 10.37 3.71 -2.20
CA SER A 686 10.23 2.32 -1.76
C SER A 686 10.27 2.19 -0.24
N ALA A 687 9.35 1.40 0.31
CA ALA A 687 9.33 1.06 1.73
C ALA A 687 10.55 0.23 2.17
N THR A 688 11.27 -0.41 1.25
CA THR A 688 12.51 -1.14 1.56
C THR A 688 13.77 -0.29 1.39
N ALA A 689 13.62 1.00 1.07
CA ALA A 689 14.70 1.88 0.61
C ALA A 689 15.45 1.35 -0.62
N SER A 690 14.80 0.49 -1.42
CA SER A 690 15.27 0.21 -2.77
C SER A 690 15.21 1.50 -3.61
N ILE A 691 16.14 1.64 -4.54
CA ILE A 691 16.39 2.89 -5.27
C ILE A 691 16.07 2.67 -6.75
N LEU A 692 15.25 3.55 -7.32
CA LEU A 692 15.12 3.78 -8.75
C LEU A 692 15.06 5.29 -8.94
N GLN A 693 16.14 5.87 -9.47
CA GLN A 693 16.20 7.29 -9.85
C GLN A 693 16.88 7.43 -11.21
N VAL A 694 16.25 8.20 -12.09
CA VAL A 694 16.68 8.40 -13.48
C VAL A 694 16.75 9.89 -13.76
N GLY A 695 17.93 10.39 -14.11
CA GLY A 695 18.12 11.74 -14.61
C GLY A 695 17.79 11.79 -16.10
N LEU A 696 16.72 12.51 -16.45
CA LEU A 696 16.20 12.58 -17.82
C LEU A 696 17.11 13.37 -18.79
N GLU A 697 17.84 14.35 -18.29
CA GLU A 697 18.77 15.19 -19.07
C GLU A 697 20.19 14.65 -19.01
N SER A 698 20.60 14.10 -17.87
CA SER A 698 21.96 13.58 -17.66
C SER A 698 22.14 12.16 -18.15
N GLY A 699 21.06 11.40 -18.34
CA GLY A 699 21.08 9.98 -18.69
C GLY A 699 21.56 9.08 -17.55
N ILE A 700 21.61 9.60 -16.32
CA ILE A 700 22.09 8.88 -15.14
C ILE A 700 21.00 7.96 -14.60
N VAL A 701 21.36 6.72 -14.30
CA VAL A 701 20.49 5.74 -13.65
C VAL A 701 21.15 5.32 -12.34
N VAL A 702 20.43 5.51 -11.24
CA VAL A 702 20.79 5.01 -9.90
C VAL A 702 19.76 3.97 -9.49
N ALA A 703 20.22 2.75 -9.32
CA ALA A 703 19.38 1.60 -9.04
C ALA A 703 19.95 0.81 -7.86
N GLY A 704 19.09 0.32 -6.98
CA GLY A 704 19.55 -0.48 -5.85
C GLY A 704 18.45 -1.28 -5.20
N GLY A 705 18.81 -2.45 -4.69
CA GLY A 705 17.92 -3.31 -3.92
C GLY A 705 18.44 -3.48 -2.50
N ARG A 706 17.53 -3.51 -1.52
CA ARG A 706 17.88 -3.53 -0.10
C ARG A 706 16.94 -4.40 0.73
N LYS A 707 17.47 -5.11 1.72
CA LYS A 707 16.67 -6.03 2.57
C LYS A 707 15.82 -5.30 3.61
N ASN A 708 16.26 -4.12 4.08
CA ASN A 708 15.54 -3.37 5.11
C ASN A 708 15.86 -1.86 5.05
N HIS A 709 14.88 -1.00 5.34
CA HIS A 709 14.97 0.46 5.15
C HIS A 709 16.10 1.08 6.00
N GLY A 710 16.05 0.96 7.32
CA GLY A 710 16.92 1.70 8.25
C GLY A 710 16.53 3.19 8.31
N GLN A 711 16.62 3.83 9.48
CA GLN A 711 16.21 5.24 9.64
C GLN A 711 17.07 6.23 8.82
N ALA A 712 18.31 5.87 8.50
CA ALA A 712 19.24 6.78 7.81
C ALA A 712 19.19 6.71 6.27
N ALA A 713 18.30 5.91 5.69
CA ALA A 713 18.29 5.62 4.26
C ALA A 713 18.29 6.87 3.36
N SER A 714 17.38 7.81 3.60
CA SER A 714 17.26 9.05 2.81
C SER A 714 18.56 9.87 2.85
N THR A 715 19.20 9.98 4.02
CA THR A 715 20.47 10.66 4.21
C THR A 715 21.56 10.09 3.31
N TYR A 716 21.71 8.76 3.27
CA TYR A 716 22.76 8.13 2.47
C TYR A 716 22.46 8.18 0.97
N VAL A 717 21.20 8.02 0.56
CA VAL A 717 20.79 8.22 -0.84
C VAL A 717 21.14 9.63 -1.30
N ASN A 718 20.82 10.67 -0.50
CA ASN A 718 21.16 12.05 -0.84
C ASN A 718 22.67 12.29 -0.92
N ARG A 719 23.46 11.67 -0.04
CA ARG A 719 24.95 11.72 -0.10
C ARG A 719 25.48 11.07 -1.38
N ILE A 720 24.91 9.93 -1.81
CA ILE A 720 25.27 9.26 -3.06
C ILE A 720 24.96 10.15 -4.26
N ILE A 721 23.75 10.73 -4.32
CA ILE A 721 23.34 11.65 -5.39
C ILE A 721 24.27 12.88 -5.46
N ARG A 722 24.66 13.43 -4.30
CA ARG A 722 25.65 14.51 -4.23
C ARG A 722 27.04 14.08 -4.73
N ALA A 723 27.51 12.89 -4.36
CA ALA A 723 28.77 12.37 -4.88
C ALA A 723 28.74 12.20 -6.40
N ILE A 724 27.63 11.71 -6.96
CA ILE A 724 27.41 11.62 -8.41
C ILE A 724 27.46 13.02 -9.04
N HIS A 725 26.78 13.98 -8.45
CA HIS A 725 26.78 15.38 -8.90
C HIS A 725 28.19 15.95 -9.00
N ASP A 726 28.95 15.91 -7.89
CA ASP A 726 30.27 16.53 -7.77
C ASP A 726 31.28 15.95 -8.78
N HIS A 727 31.07 14.70 -9.18
CA HIS A 727 31.92 13.98 -10.12
C HIS A 727 31.37 13.94 -11.55
N THR A 728 30.21 14.52 -11.84
CA THR A 728 29.69 14.60 -13.21
C THR A 728 30.46 15.67 -13.99
N ILE A 729 30.90 15.34 -15.20
CA ILE A 729 31.44 16.31 -16.14
C ILE A 729 30.25 16.93 -16.88
N VAL A 730 29.99 18.21 -16.62
CA VAL A 730 28.94 18.97 -17.32
C VAL A 730 29.33 19.09 -18.79
N LYS A 731 28.45 18.63 -19.69
CA LYS A 731 28.62 18.87 -21.13
C LYS A 731 28.44 20.38 -21.35
N THR A 732 29.53 21.12 -21.55
CA THR A 732 29.43 22.50 -22.03
C THR A 732 28.83 22.46 -23.42
N ALA A 733 27.70 23.14 -23.63
CA ALA A 733 27.11 23.30 -24.96
C ALA A 733 28.15 23.96 -25.88
N GLU A 734 28.64 23.21 -26.87
CA GLU A 734 29.40 23.74 -28.02
C GLU A 734 28.44 24.16 -29.14
#